data_AF-A0A3B6MVQ4-F1
#
_entry.id   AF-A0A3B6MVQ4-F1
#
_cell.length_a   1.000
_cell.length_b   1.000
_cell.length_c   1.000
_cell.angle_alpha   90.00
_cell.angle_beta   90.00
_cell.angle_gamma   90.00
#
_symmetry.space_group_name_H-M   'P 1'
#
loop_
_entity.id
_entity.type
_entity.pdbx_description
1 polymer ?
#
loop_
_entity_poly.entity_id
_entity_poly.type
_entity_poly.pdbx_seq_one_letter_code
_entity_poly.pdbx_strand_id
1 'polypeptide(L)'
;MAIETAPAAPHGLLGPPVVRGARPPADYTTEPTSHPFLDLLDAAFNAPSDAEIKAAMTPRRALTENCSATYANSGKPCLDFFFQVVPDTPPERVRGLLAAAWAHDALTALKLACNLGGVRGTGKSDKEGFYAAALWMHEHHPRTLACNVAALAEFGYLKDFPELLFRLIHGPDVRKVAKAAAEAEKARKKEKALGGRRAALRTRLASRRRRRRPPKPTFGDFLAAALYQSMQSKAVVVEAVPVSVAVPEAADPEVMEVDQKKTSPRKQQMSKKVWKVAKLAVQSLETYYGDRAYRFLFTAVADFFAALLTSDLEQLAHGGKKMKIGLAAKWCPTPGSSFDRTTLLCEAIARRLFPRDSEPEYAQLSDEHYTYCALHRLRRQVLVPLRKVLKLPEVYMSAQWWSELPYTRVASVAMRRYKLLFKKHDEVRFGRYMDDVKAGKAKISAGELLPHEIAAAAFHGQEDDVSELQWRRMVDDLRAKGSLRNCISVCDVSGSMTGTPMEVCIALGVLTSELSEKPWKGKVITFHSRPSIHLIKGDTLREKMNFVERLEWGGSTNFQGVFDQILRTAVDAGLAPEKMVRTVFVYSDMEFNMASGAYFARGPSWDTDYEVICKKFRAAGYGDVVPQIVFWNLRDSSSMPVMSTQPGVAMVSGFSKNILKIFLQNDGGVNPEAIMMQAIAGDEYQKLAVFD
;
A
#
# COMPACT_ATOMS: atom_id res chain seq x y z
N MET A 1 -7.11 8.78 -56.57
CA MET A 1 -5.77 9.16 -56.10
C MET A 1 -5.86 9.44 -54.61
N ALA A 2 -5.56 8.44 -53.80
CA ALA A 2 -5.48 8.57 -52.35
C ALA A 2 -4.08 9.10 -52.02
N ILE A 3 -4.00 10.26 -51.36
CA ILE A 3 -2.74 10.77 -50.84
C ILE A 3 -2.52 10.05 -49.51
N GLU A 4 -1.68 9.03 -49.54
CA GLU A 4 -1.05 8.44 -48.36
C GLU A 4 -0.20 9.52 -47.69
N THR A 5 -0.75 10.20 -46.70
CA THR A 5 0.07 10.93 -45.72
C THR A 5 0.69 9.89 -44.79
N ALA A 6 1.99 9.63 -44.96
CA ALA A 6 2.79 8.84 -44.04
C ALA A 6 2.62 9.35 -42.59
N PRO A 7 2.58 8.47 -41.57
CA PRO A 7 2.55 8.91 -40.18
C PRO A 7 3.84 9.65 -39.84
N ALA A 8 3.73 10.87 -39.33
CA ALA A 8 4.87 11.66 -38.86
C ALA A 8 5.68 10.86 -37.83
N ALA A 9 7.01 10.85 -38.00
CA ALA A 9 7.93 10.11 -37.14
C ALA A 9 7.73 10.48 -35.65
N PRO A 10 7.81 9.52 -34.71
CA PRO A 10 7.70 9.83 -33.29
C PRO A 10 8.88 10.69 -32.86
N HIS A 11 8.65 12.00 -32.69
CA HIS A 11 9.65 12.92 -32.14
C HIS A 11 9.98 12.49 -30.70
N GLY A 12 11.15 11.85 -30.52
CA GLY A 12 11.62 11.33 -29.24
C GLY A 12 11.73 12.39 -28.14
N LEU A 13 11.77 11.93 -26.88
CA LEU A 13 11.93 12.80 -25.70
C LEU A 13 13.27 13.55 -25.74
N LEU A 14 13.23 14.86 -25.47
CA LEU A 14 14.38 15.75 -25.40
C LEU A 14 14.90 15.91 -23.97
N GLY A 15 13.99 15.96 -22.99
CA GLY A 15 14.34 16.30 -21.61
C GLY A 15 14.77 17.77 -21.40
N PRO A 16 15.17 18.13 -20.17
CA PRO A 16 15.51 19.50 -19.82
C PRO A 16 16.76 19.99 -20.56
N PRO A 17 16.90 21.30 -20.83
CA PRO A 17 18.04 21.86 -21.58
C PRO A 17 19.42 21.46 -21.06
N VAL A 18 19.53 21.22 -19.74
CA VAL A 18 20.79 20.91 -19.04
C VAL A 18 21.39 19.55 -19.44
N VAL A 19 20.61 18.61 -19.98
CA VAL A 19 21.10 17.24 -20.27
C VAL A 19 21.32 16.95 -21.75
N ARG A 20 21.11 17.94 -22.62
CA ARG A 20 21.04 17.72 -24.07
C ARG A 20 22.37 17.29 -24.70
N GLY A 21 23.51 17.71 -24.14
CA GLY A 21 24.84 17.26 -24.56
C GLY A 21 25.26 15.87 -24.06
N ALA A 22 24.45 15.24 -23.20
CA ALA A 22 24.70 13.93 -22.60
C ALA A 22 23.71 12.87 -23.12
N ARG A 23 23.12 13.09 -24.30
CA ARG A 23 22.10 12.21 -24.88
C ARG A 23 22.73 10.91 -25.41
N PRO A 24 22.13 9.74 -25.14
CA PRO A 24 22.42 8.54 -25.91
C PRO A 24 22.02 8.76 -27.38
N PRO A 25 22.81 8.31 -28.38
CA PRO A 25 22.40 8.39 -29.78
C PRO A 25 21.02 7.73 -29.97
N ALA A 26 20.17 8.31 -30.83
CA ALA A 26 18.82 7.80 -31.08
C ALA A 26 18.82 6.36 -31.66
N ASP A 27 19.95 5.96 -32.23
CA ASP A 27 20.23 4.64 -32.82
C ASP A 27 20.96 3.70 -31.86
N TYR A 28 20.69 3.77 -30.55
CA TYR A 28 21.09 2.70 -29.63
C TYR A 28 20.14 1.50 -29.81
N THR A 29 20.30 0.78 -30.92
CA THR A 29 19.90 -0.62 -30.98
C THR A 29 20.90 -1.39 -30.14
N THR A 30 20.62 -1.57 -28.86
CA THR A 30 21.13 -2.76 -28.17
C THR A 30 20.60 -3.95 -28.95
N GLU A 31 21.49 -4.66 -29.66
CA GLU A 31 21.14 -5.99 -30.13
C GLU A 31 20.71 -6.80 -28.91
N PRO A 32 19.55 -7.47 -28.97
CA PRO A 32 19.14 -8.32 -27.87
C PRO A 32 20.26 -9.35 -27.64
N THR A 33 20.68 -9.50 -26.38
CA THR A 33 21.77 -10.41 -25.98
C THR A 33 21.50 -11.87 -26.37
N SER A 34 20.26 -12.20 -26.71
CA SER A 34 19.80 -13.46 -27.25
C SER A 34 18.76 -13.23 -28.35
N HIS A 35 18.73 -14.12 -29.34
CA HIS A 35 17.75 -14.05 -30.43
C HIS A 35 16.38 -14.49 -29.88
N PRO A 36 15.25 -13.82 -30.21
CA PRO A 36 13.92 -14.15 -29.67
C PRO A 36 13.51 -15.62 -29.85
N PHE A 37 13.96 -16.24 -30.95
CA PHE A 37 13.78 -17.68 -31.20
C PHE A 37 14.58 -18.57 -30.23
N LEU A 38 15.78 -18.17 -29.83
CA LEU A 38 16.59 -18.88 -28.84
C LEU A 38 15.98 -18.76 -27.45
N ASP A 39 15.45 -17.60 -27.08
CA ASP A 39 14.70 -17.43 -25.81
C ASP A 39 13.43 -18.28 -25.79
N LEU A 40 12.72 -18.37 -26.92
CA LEU A 40 11.55 -19.23 -27.07
C LEU A 40 11.92 -20.72 -27.00
N LEU A 41 13.05 -21.12 -27.60
CA LEU A 41 13.56 -22.48 -27.51
C LEU A 41 14.01 -22.82 -26.09
N ASP A 42 14.74 -21.92 -25.41
CA ASP A 42 15.17 -22.12 -24.02
C ASP A 42 13.95 -22.12 -23.08
N ALA A 43 12.96 -21.27 -23.30
CA ALA A 43 11.72 -21.27 -22.53
C ALA A 43 10.91 -22.55 -22.76
N ALA A 44 10.85 -23.05 -24.00
CA ALA A 44 10.17 -24.30 -24.33
C ALA A 44 10.94 -25.53 -23.81
N PHE A 45 12.28 -25.49 -23.83
CA PHE A 45 13.13 -26.57 -23.33
C PHE A 45 13.13 -26.64 -21.80
N ASN A 46 13.08 -25.49 -21.12
CA ASN A 46 12.97 -25.39 -19.67
C ASN A 46 11.51 -25.36 -19.18
N ALA A 47 10.53 -25.49 -20.08
CA ALA A 47 9.13 -25.57 -19.68
C ALA A 47 8.93 -26.85 -18.86
N PRO A 48 8.26 -26.76 -17.69
CA PRO A 48 7.98 -27.94 -16.89
C PRO A 48 7.14 -28.92 -17.71
N SER A 49 7.51 -30.20 -17.67
CA SER A 49 6.76 -31.25 -18.33
C SER A 49 5.33 -31.35 -17.78
N ASP A 50 4.39 -31.88 -18.58
CA ASP A 50 3.01 -32.11 -18.12
C ASP A 50 2.95 -32.91 -16.81
N ALA A 51 3.90 -33.81 -16.60
CA ALA A 51 4.04 -34.58 -15.36
C ALA A 51 4.47 -33.71 -14.17
N GLU A 52 5.40 -32.78 -14.36
CA GLU A 52 5.85 -31.83 -13.33
C GLU A 52 4.77 -30.80 -13.01
N ILE A 53 4.07 -30.28 -14.02
CA ILE A 53 2.92 -29.39 -13.84
C ILE A 53 1.84 -30.11 -13.02
N LYS A 54 1.48 -31.34 -13.41
CA LYS A 54 0.50 -32.15 -12.70
C LYS A 54 0.94 -32.47 -11.26
N ALA A 55 2.22 -32.76 -11.04
CA ALA A 55 2.78 -32.99 -9.71
C ALA A 55 2.79 -31.72 -8.85
N ALA A 56 3.02 -30.54 -9.43
CA ALA A 56 2.95 -29.25 -8.74
C ALA A 56 1.51 -28.85 -8.37
N MET A 57 0.54 -29.19 -9.24
CA MET A 57 -0.90 -28.97 -9.02
C MET A 57 -1.55 -30.01 -8.11
N THR A 58 -0.87 -31.09 -7.75
CA THR A 58 -1.45 -32.08 -6.82
C THR A 58 -1.41 -31.51 -5.40
N PRO A 59 -2.54 -31.42 -4.68
CA PRO A 59 -2.58 -30.88 -3.31
C PRO A 59 -1.68 -31.67 -2.38
N ARG A 60 -0.62 -31.01 -1.90
CA ARG A 60 0.36 -31.63 -0.99
C ARG A 60 0.01 -31.30 0.43
N ARG A 61 -0.12 -32.33 1.26
CA ARG A 61 -0.21 -32.15 2.72
C ARG A 61 1.07 -31.50 3.22
N ALA A 62 0.91 -30.48 4.05
CA ALA A 62 1.98 -29.76 4.70
C ALA A 62 1.66 -29.57 6.17
N LEU A 63 2.62 -29.02 6.89
CA LEU A 63 2.42 -28.56 8.25
C LEU A 63 2.46 -27.03 8.25
N THR A 64 1.58 -26.41 9.03
CA THR A 64 1.70 -24.98 9.36
C THR A 64 3.00 -24.73 10.13
N GLU A 65 3.42 -23.47 10.28
CA GLU A 65 4.54 -23.12 11.17
C GLU A 65 4.31 -23.63 12.61
N ASN A 66 3.03 -23.78 12.98
CA ASN A 66 2.57 -24.32 14.25
C ASN A 66 2.33 -25.85 14.23
N CYS A 67 2.90 -26.57 13.27
CA CYS A 67 2.89 -28.04 13.16
C CYS A 67 1.50 -28.69 13.00
N SER A 68 0.47 -27.95 12.55
CA SER A 68 -0.85 -28.51 12.27
C SER A 68 -1.00 -28.94 10.81
N ALA A 69 -1.84 -29.93 10.55
CA ALA A 69 -2.10 -30.41 9.20
C ALA A 69 -2.76 -29.32 8.35
N THR A 70 -2.17 -29.03 7.19
CA THR A 70 -2.68 -28.08 6.19
C THR A 70 -2.33 -28.57 4.79
N TYR A 71 -2.68 -27.81 3.76
CA TYR A 71 -2.17 -28.03 2.40
C TYR A 71 -1.18 -26.92 2.02
N ALA A 72 -0.12 -27.26 1.28
CA ALA A 72 0.80 -26.27 0.72
C ALA A 72 0.19 -25.48 -0.45
N ASN A 73 -0.82 -26.06 -1.11
CA ASN A 73 -1.55 -25.48 -2.23
C ASN A 73 -2.96 -26.09 -2.32
N SER A 74 -3.88 -25.40 -2.99
CA SER A 74 -5.26 -25.86 -3.23
C SER A 74 -5.41 -26.79 -4.44
N GLY A 75 -4.31 -26.97 -5.20
CA GLY A 75 -4.26 -27.62 -6.50
C GLY A 75 -4.72 -26.76 -7.68
N LYS A 76 -5.02 -25.48 -7.44
CA LYS A 76 -5.43 -24.50 -8.45
C LYS A 76 -4.58 -23.23 -8.30
N PRO A 77 -3.59 -22.99 -9.17
CA PRO A 77 -2.66 -21.86 -9.04
C PRO A 77 -3.33 -20.48 -8.95
N CYS A 78 -4.42 -20.26 -9.71
CA CYS A 78 -5.19 -19.02 -9.63
C CYS A 78 -5.82 -18.81 -8.24
N LEU A 79 -6.33 -19.88 -7.62
CA LEU A 79 -6.91 -19.83 -6.28
C LEU A 79 -5.84 -19.64 -5.22
N ASP A 80 -4.67 -20.25 -5.41
CA ASP A 80 -3.50 -20.05 -4.54
C ASP A 80 -3.06 -18.59 -4.57
N PHE A 81 -2.95 -17.97 -5.76
CA PHE A 81 -2.69 -16.54 -5.88
C PHE A 81 -3.79 -15.69 -5.21
N PHE A 82 -5.06 -16.04 -5.44
CA PHE A 82 -6.19 -15.33 -4.84
C PHE A 82 -6.22 -15.42 -3.31
N PHE A 83 -5.79 -16.52 -2.70
CA PHE A 83 -5.87 -16.67 -1.25
C PHE A 83 -4.57 -16.29 -0.54
N GLN A 84 -3.41 -16.68 -1.07
CA GLN A 84 -2.13 -16.51 -0.39
C GLN A 84 -1.58 -15.08 -0.50
N VAL A 85 -1.93 -14.32 -1.54
CA VAL A 85 -1.45 -12.95 -1.69
C VAL A 85 -2.25 -11.99 -0.81
N VAL A 86 -1.55 -11.39 0.16
CA VAL A 86 -2.02 -10.39 1.10
C VAL A 86 -1.02 -9.21 1.19
N PRO A 87 -1.38 -8.05 1.78
CA PRO A 87 -0.55 -6.84 1.73
C PRO A 87 0.87 -6.94 2.30
N ASP A 88 1.18 -7.95 3.12
CA ASP A 88 2.51 -8.23 3.67
C ASP A 88 3.28 -9.33 2.91
N THR A 89 2.68 -9.94 1.88
CA THR A 89 3.34 -10.94 1.03
C THR A 89 4.58 -10.34 0.34
N PRO A 90 5.76 -10.98 0.45
CA PRO A 90 6.97 -10.52 -0.22
C PRO A 90 6.80 -10.42 -1.74
N PRO A 91 7.37 -9.40 -2.42
CA PRO A 91 7.23 -9.22 -3.87
C PRO A 91 7.59 -10.46 -4.68
N GLU A 92 8.69 -11.15 -4.33
CA GLU A 92 9.13 -12.36 -5.05
C GLU A 92 8.10 -13.50 -4.96
N ARG A 93 7.43 -13.64 -3.81
CA ARG A 93 6.35 -14.61 -3.63
C ARG A 93 5.12 -14.24 -4.46
N VAL A 94 4.76 -12.96 -4.54
CA VAL A 94 3.69 -12.48 -5.43
C VAL A 94 4.01 -12.83 -6.89
N ARG A 95 5.26 -12.58 -7.33
CA ARG A 95 5.70 -12.90 -8.70
C ARG A 95 5.66 -14.41 -8.99
N GLY A 96 6.13 -15.23 -8.06
CA GLY A 96 6.10 -16.70 -8.21
C GLY A 96 4.68 -17.25 -8.30
N LEU A 97 3.77 -16.78 -7.43
CA LEU A 97 2.36 -17.16 -7.48
C LEU A 97 1.68 -16.66 -8.77
N LEU A 98 2.03 -15.45 -9.24
CA LEU A 98 1.47 -14.90 -10.48
C LEU A 98 1.94 -15.71 -11.69
N ALA A 99 3.23 -16.06 -11.75
CA ALA A 99 3.78 -16.88 -12.82
C ALA A 99 3.08 -18.24 -12.91
N ALA A 100 2.88 -18.90 -11.76
CA ALA A 100 2.14 -20.17 -11.70
C ALA A 100 0.66 -20.01 -12.11
N ALA A 101 -0.01 -18.94 -11.67
CA ALA A 101 -1.38 -18.63 -12.07
C ALA A 101 -1.48 -18.34 -13.58
N TRP A 102 -0.51 -17.62 -14.14
CA TRP A 102 -0.50 -17.22 -15.54
C TRP A 102 -0.26 -18.40 -16.48
N ALA A 103 0.65 -19.31 -16.10
CA ALA A 103 0.88 -20.55 -16.82
C ALA A 103 -0.37 -21.46 -16.84
N HIS A 104 -1.21 -21.38 -15.82
CA HIS A 104 -2.46 -22.13 -15.74
C HIS A 104 -3.61 -21.46 -16.53
N ASP A 105 -3.87 -20.17 -16.29
CA ASP A 105 -4.86 -19.36 -17.02
C ASP A 105 -4.45 -17.88 -16.97
N ALA A 106 -3.86 -17.41 -18.08
CA ALA A 106 -3.35 -16.04 -18.22
C ALA A 106 -4.43 -14.97 -18.04
N LEU A 107 -5.65 -15.19 -18.54
CA LEU A 107 -6.72 -14.19 -18.44
C LEU A 107 -7.21 -14.08 -16.99
N THR A 108 -7.41 -15.22 -16.32
CA THR A 108 -7.77 -15.24 -14.90
C THR A 108 -6.65 -14.65 -14.04
N ALA A 109 -5.38 -14.97 -14.33
CA ALA A 109 -4.23 -14.38 -13.63
C ALA A 109 -4.16 -12.85 -13.80
N LEU A 110 -4.39 -12.33 -15.02
CA LEU A 110 -4.47 -10.89 -15.28
C LEU A 110 -5.60 -10.24 -14.47
N LYS A 111 -6.78 -10.85 -14.44
CA LYS A 111 -7.91 -10.37 -13.63
C LYS A 111 -7.55 -10.36 -12.13
N LEU A 112 -6.89 -11.41 -11.64
CA LEU A 112 -6.44 -11.49 -10.25
C LEU A 112 -5.35 -10.45 -9.91
N ALA A 113 -4.42 -10.18 -10.82
CA ALA A 113 -3.44 -9.10 -10.66
C ALA A 113 -4.14 -7.74 -10.52
N CYS A 114 -5.17 -7.49 -11.33
CA CYS A 114 -5.99 -6.27 -11.23
C CYS A 114 -6.82 -6.23 -9.94
N ASN A 115 -7.29 -7.39 -9.46
CA ASN A 115 -8.01 -7.54 -8.20
C ASN A 115 -7.15 -7.10 -6.99
N LEU A 116 -5.83 -7.30 -7.02
CA LEU A 116 -4.95 -6.77 -5.97
C LEU A 116 -5.10 -5.25 -5.84
N GLY A 117 -5.00 -4.52 -6.95
CA GLY A 117 -5.03 -3.06 -6.99
C GLY A 117 -6.42 -2.43 -6.91
N GLY A 118 -7.49 -3.23 -6.90
CA GLY A 118 -8.88 -2.74 -6.94
C GLY A 118 -9.31 -1.98 -5.69
N VAL A 119 -9.30 -0.65 -5.73
CA VAL A 119 -9.66 0.23 -4.60
C VAL A 119 -11.09 0.75 -4.63
N ARG A 120 -11.76 0.70 -5.78
CA ARG A 120 -13.10 1.29 -6.01
C ARG A 120 -14.25 0.34 -5.73
N GLY A 121 -14.06 -0.57 -4.78
CA GLY A 121 -15.06 -1.58 -4.51
C GLY A 121 -14.87 -2.90 -5.24
N THR A 122 -13.81 -3.00 -6.04
CA THR A 122 -13.60 -4.04 -7.05
C THR A 122 -12.56 -5.09 -6.65
N GLY A 123 -11.75 -4.84 -5.61
CA GLY A 123 -10.67 -5.76 -5.23
C GLY A 123 -10.16 -5.61 -3.79
N LYS A 124 -8.91 -6.05 -3.57
CA LYS A 124 -8.25 -6.18 -2.26
C LYS A 124 -7.62 -4.90 -1.73
N SER A 125 -7.48 -3.85 -2.55
CA SER A 125 -6.76 -2.62 -2.19
C SER A 125 -5.29 -2.85 -1.77
N ASP A 126 -4.66 -3.93 -2.24
CA ASP A 126 -3.25 -4.21 -2.05
C ASP A 126 -2.41 -3.54 -3.15
N LYS A 127 -1.93 -2.35 -2.81
CA LYS A 127 -1.15 -1.52 -3.70
C LYS A 127 0.24 -2.10 -4.01
N GLU A 128 0.92 -2.67 -3.01
CA GLU A 128 2.29 -3.15 -3.21
C GLU A 128 2.31 -4.50 -3.94
N GLY A 129 1.35 -5.38 -3.64
CA GLY A 129 1.13 -6.60 -4.43
C GLY A 129 0.79 -6.29 -5.90
N PHE A 130 -0.07 -5.28 -6.15
CA PHE A 130 -0.35 -4.83 -7.53
C PHE A 130 0.92 -4.37 -8.27
N TYR A 131 1.79 -3.58 -7.63
CA TYR A 131 3.03 -3.16 -8.29
C TYR A 131 4.02 -4.31 -8.50
N ALA A 132 4.10 -5.27 -7.58
CA ALA A 132 4.91 -6.47 -7.78
C ALA A 132 4.42 -7.26 -9.02
N ALA A 133 3.10 -7.44 -9.14
CA ALA A 133 2.45 -8.07 -10.29
C ALA A 133 2.66 -7.28 -11.59
N ALA A 134 2.46 -5.96 -11.57
CA ALA A 134 2.62 -5.10 -12.75
C ALA A 134 4.06 -5.04 -13.25
N LEU A 135 5.05 -5.07 -12.35
CA LEU A 135 6.46 -5.13 -12.74
C LEU A 135 6.82 -6.49 -13.34
N TRP A 136 6.27 -7.58 -12.80
CA TRP A 136 6.44 -8.91 -13.42
C TRP A 136 5.79 -8.99 -14.80
N MET A 137 4.59 -8.43 -14.97
CA MET A 137 3.94 -8.32 -16.29
C MET A 137 4.74 -7.45 -17.25
N HIS A 138 5.40 -6.38 -16.79
CA HIS A 138 6.26 -5.57 -17.66
C HIS A 138 7.45 -6.39 -18.20
N GLU A 139 8.03 -7.24 -17.35
CA GLU A 139 9.18 -8.08 -17.70
C GLU A 139 8.80 -9.26 -18.63
N HIS A 140 7.65 -9.90 -18.40
CA HIS A 140 7.28 -11.15 -19.09
C HIS A 140 6.18 -10.96 -20.16
N HIS A 141 5.27 -10.01 -19.95
CA HIS A 141 4.07 -9.78 -20.78
C HIS A 141 3.86 -8.27 -21.08
N PRO A 142 4.87 -7.59 -21.66
CA PRO A 142 4.87 -6.13 -21.77
C PRO A 142 3.75 -5.59 -22.65
N ARG A 143 3.29 -6.35 -23.67
CA ARG A 143 2.17 -5.89 -24.50
C ARG A 143 0.87 -5.98 -23.75
N THR A 144 0.64 -7.06 -23.01
CA THR A 144 -0.55 -7.22 -22.17
C THR A 144 -0.64 -6.08 -21.16
N LEU A 145 0.44 -5.72 -20.48
CA LEU A 145 0.42 -4.60 -19.53
C LEU A 145 0.10 -3.25 -20.21
N ALA A 146 0.76 -2.94 -21.33
CA ALA A 146 0.62 -1.65 -22.00
C ALA A 146 -0.74 -1.47 -22.69
N CYS A 147 -1.26 -2.50 -23.36
CA CYS A 147 -2.54 -2.45 -24.04
C CYS A 147 -3.73 -2.34 -23.07
N ASN A 148 -3.58 -2.82 -21.83
CA ASN A 148 -4.63 -2.75 -20.80
C ASN A 148 -4.60 -1.46 -19.95
N VAL A 149 -3.76 -0.46 -20.22
CA VAL A 149 -3.66 0.77 -19.41
C VAL A 149 -5.03 1.43 -19.14
N ALA A 150 -5.91 1.48 -20.15
CA ALA A 150 -7.26 2.02 -20.00
C ALA A 150 -8.14 1.17 -19.06
N ALA A 151 -8.11 -0.16 -19.19
CA ALA A 151 -8.84 -1.07 -18.32
C ALA A 151 -8.30 -1.02 -16.88
N LEU A 152 -6.98 -1.01 -16.70
CA LEU A 152 -6.30 -0.90 -15.40
C LEU A 152 -6.73 0.33 -14.60
N ALA A 153 -7.06 1.44 -15.30
CA ALA A 153 -7.49 2.69 -14.67
C ALA A 153 -8.86 2.58 -13.96
N GLU A 154 -9.65 1.54 -14.24
CA GLU A 154 -10.96 1.31 -13.60
C GLU A 154 -10.83 0.68 -12.21
N PHE A 155 -9.75 -0.09 -11.98
CA PHE A 155 -9.48 -0.75 -10.71
C PHE A 155 -8.80 0.18 -9.70
N GLY A 156 -7.76 0.88 -10.18
CA GLY A 156 -6.85 1.67 -9.34
C GLY A 156 -7.04 3.19 -9.43
N TYR A 157 -5.98 3.90 -9.09
CA TYR A 157 -5.88 5.35 -9.27
C TYR A 157 -4.97 5.67 -10.47
N LEU A 158 -5.26 6.76 -11.18
CA LEU A 158 -4.40 7.21 -12.28
C LEU A 158 -2.95 7.53 -11.85
N LYS A 159 -2.69 7.77 -10.56
CA LYS A 159 -1.32 7.94 -10.02
C LYS A 159 -0.49 6.65 -10.07
N ASP A 160 -1.12 5.51 -10.29
CA ASP A 160 -0.43 4.23 -10.31
C ASP A 160 0.44 4.11 -11.57
N PHE A 161 0.07 4.74 -12.69
CA PHE A 161 0.91 4.75 -13.91
C PHE A 161 2.19 5.57 -13.77
N PRO A 162 2.18 6.84 -13.30
CA PRO A 162 3.42 7.54 -13.00
C PRO A 162 4.28 6.86 -11.94
N GLU A 163 3.67 6.18 -10.96
CA GLU A 163 4.39 5.39 -9.95
C GLU A 163 5.05 4.15 -10.56
N LEU A 164 4.36 3.43 -11.45
CA LEU A 164 4.89 2.27 -12.16
C LEU A 164 6.10 2.66 -13.02
N LEU A 165 5.97 3.72 -13.84
CA LEU A 165 7.08 4.26 -14.63
C LEU A 165 8.26 4.71 -13.75
N PHE A 166 7.99 5.29 -12.58
CA PHE A 166 9.01 5.67 -11.62
C PHE A 166 9.77 4.47 -11.04
N ARG A 167 9.06 3.38 -10.73
CA ARG A 167 9.66 2.13 -10.22
C ARG A 167 10.46 1.39 -11.30
N LEU A 168 10.04 1.44 -12.56
CA LEU A 168 10.81 0.88 -13.67
C LEU A 168 12.16 1.59 -13.86
N ILE A 169 12.23 2.90 -13.63
CA ILE A 169 13.49 3.66 -13.73
C ILE A 169 14.42 3.42 -12.53
N HIS A 170 13.87 3.37 -11.31
CA HIS A 170 14.68 3.37 -10.08
C HIS A 170 14.74 2.03 -9.33
N GLY A 171 14.02 1.02 -9.81
CA GLY A 171 13.88 -0.28 -9.18
C GLY A 171 12.60 -0.44 -8.33
N PRO A 172 12.16 -1.69 -8.12
CA PRO A 172 10.88 -2.04 -7.49
C PRO A 172 10.72 -1.48 -6.07
N ASP A 173 11.79 -1.48 -5.27
CA ASP A 173 11.75 -1.15 -3.84
C ASP A 173 12.19 0.28 -3.52
N VAL A 174 12.33 1.15 -4.53
CA VAL A 174 12.78 2.54 -4.36
C VAL A 174 11.99 3.30 -3.28
N ARG A 175 10.69 3.05 -3.16
CA ARG A 175 9.83 3.69 -2.13
C ARG A 175 10.09 3.15 -0.74
N LYS A 176 10.30 1.83 -0.60
CA LYS A 176 10.60 1.20 0.69
C LYS A 176 11.95 1.67 1.20
N VAL A 177 12.97 1.69 0.34
CA VAL A 177 14.32 2.20 0.67
C VAL A 177 14.25 3.67 1.09
N ALA A 178 13.53 4.51 0.34
CA ALA A 178 13.37 5.93 0.69
C ALA A 178 12.64 6.13 2.03
N LYS A 179 11.62 5.32 2.33
CA LYS A 179 10.88 5.36 3.60
C LYS A 179 11.78 4.96 4.77
N ALA A 180 12.50 3.83 4.66
CA ALA A 180 13.44 3.36 5.69
C ALA A 180 14.54 4.40 5.97
N ALA A 181 15.11 5.00 4.92
CA ALA A 181 16.08 6.08 5.06
C ALA A 181 15.51 7.32 5.78
N ALA A 182 14.27 7.71 5.46
CA ALA A 182 13.61 8.83 6.12
C ALA A 182 13.28 8.54 7.60
N GLU A 183 12.89 7.32 7.93
CA GLU A 183 12.64 6.87 9.31
C GLU A 183 13.92 6.80 10.12
N ALA A 184 15.00 6.25 9.56
CA ALA A 184 16.33 6.27 10.17
C ALA A 184 16.80 7.71 10.44
N GLU A 185 16.57 8.64 9.49
CA GLU A 185 16.92 10.05 9.68
C GLU A 185 16.08 10.72 10.78
N LYS A 186 14.79 10.40 10.88
CA LYS A 186 13.93 10.88 11.98
C LYS A 186 14.40 10.32 13.32
N ALA A 187 14.74 9.04 13.40
CA ALA A 187 15.28 8.41 14.60
C ALA A 187 16.58 9.09 15.04
N ARG A 188 17.52 9.31 14.10
CA ARG A 188 18.78 10.03 14.33
C ARG A 188 18.54 11.46 14.84
N LYS A 189 17.57 12.19 14.27
CA LYS A 189 17.21 13.54 14.75
C LYS A 189 16.62 13.52 16.16
N LYS A 190 15.75 12.54 16.47
CA LYS A 190 15.17 12.36 17.80
C LYS A 190 16.23 12.05 18.84
N GLU A 191 17.18 11.18 18.49
CA GLU A 191 18.33 10.84 19.33
C GLU A 191 19.21 12.06 19.58
N LYS A 192 19.57 12.82 18.54
CA LYS A 192 20.32 14.09 18.68
C LYS A 192 19.59 15.10 19.56
N ALA A 193 18.27 15.24 19.43
CA ALA A 193 17.47 16.12 20.27
C ALA A 193 17.44 15.66 21.74
N LEU A 194 17.34 14.34 21.98
CA LEU A 194 17.39 13.75 23.33
C LEU A 194 18.79 13.94 23.95
N GLY A 195 19.85 13.72 23.17
CA GLY A 195 21.24 13.98 23.56
C GLY A 195 21.48 15.43 23.93
N GLY A 196 20.97 16.37 23.11
CA GLY A 196 21.01 17.81 23.41
C GLY A 196 20.27 18.17 24.70
N ARG A 197 19.08 17.59 24.95
CA ARG A 197 18.34 17.77 26.21
C ARG A 197 19.09 17.20 27.42
N ARG A 198 19.71 16.03 27.29
CA ARG A 198 20.54 15.41 28.33
C ARG A 198 21.79 16.24 28.62
N ALA A 199 22.45 16.76 27.60
CA ALA A 199 23.59 17.67 27.75
C ALA A 199 23.18 18.97 28.46
N ALA A 200 22.10 19.60 28.03
CA ALA A 200 21.56 20.80 28.67
C ALA A 200 21.20 20.57 30.16
N LEU A 201 20.59 19.42 30.48
CA LEU A 201 20.28 19.02 31.85
C LEU A 201 21.57 18.82 32.69
N ARG A 202 22.59 18.15 32.14
CA ARG A 202 23.89 17.96 32.78
C ARG A 202 24.56 19.31 33.08
N THR A 203 24.57 20.24 32.12
CA THR A 203 25.12 21.59 32.31
C THR A 203 24.35 22.37 33.39
N ARG A 204 23.01 22.24 33.43
CA ARG A 204 22.17 22.88 34.45
C ARG A 204 22.35 22.29 35.86
N LEU A 205 22.63 20.99 35.96
CA LEU A 205 22.96 20.32 37.22
C LEU A 205 24.37 20.67 37.71
N ALA A 206 25.34 20.76 36.79
CA ALA A 206 26.71 21.18 37.10
C ALA A 206 26.78 22.64 37.58
N SER A 207 26.01 23.55 36.97
CA SER A 207 25.93 24.94 37.42
C SER A 207 25.25 25.08 38.79
N ARG A 208 24.27 24.23 39.11
CA ARG A 208 23.68 24.12 40.46
C ARG A 208 24.67 23.60 41.51
N ARG A 209 25.52 22.62 41.16
CA ARG A 209 26.59 22.13 42.06
C ARG A 209 27.63 23.22 42.35
N ARG A 210 28.03 24.01 41.35
CA ARG A 210 28.98 25.14 41.53
C ARG A 210 28.45 26.27 42.43
N ARG A 211 27.13 26.43 42.57
CA ARG A 211 26.50 27.41 43.47
C ARG A 211 26.42 26.97 44.93
N ARG A 212 26.62 25.68 45.24
CA ARG A 212 26.78 25.19 46.62
C ARG A 212 28.27 25.25 46.97
N ARG A 213 28.70 26.31 47.68
CA ARG A 213 30.01 26.31 48.34
C ARG A 213 30.04 25.18 49.39
N PRO A 214 31.09 24.36 49.49
CA PRO A 214 31.24 23.44 50.61
C PRO A 214 31.38 24.25 51.92
N PRO A 215 30.92 23.73 53.07
CA PRO A 215 31.27 24.33 54.36
C PRO A 215 32.79 24.34 54.52
N LYS A 216 33.33 25.37 55.17
CA LYS A 216 34.78 25.49 55.40
C LYS A 216 35.27 24.23 56.16
N PRO A 217 36.40 23.63 55.76
CA PRO A 217 36.93 22.45 56.45
C PRO A 217 37.20 22.77 57.91
N THR A 218 36.88 21.82 58.79
CA THR A 218 37.14 21.95 60.23
C THR A 218 38.54 21.45 60.57
N PHE A 219 39.09 21.83 61.72
CA PHE A 219 40.44 21.44 62.14
C PHE A 219 40.67 19.90 62.15
N GLY A 220 39.60 19.11 62.34
CA GLY A 220 39.66 17.65 62.25
C GLY A 220 39.98 17.11 60.85
N ASP A 221 39.57 17.81 59.78
CA ASP A 221 39.85 17.41 58.40
C ASP A 221 41.34 17.59 58.04
N PHE A 222 42.00 18.58 58.65
CA PHE A 222 43.44 18.80 58.52
C PHE A 222 44.26 17.70 59.22
N LEU A 223 43.81 17.22 60.38
CA LEU A 223 44.48 16.13 61.10
C LEU A 223 44.42 14.80 60.34
N ALA A 224 43.31 14.50 59.66
CA ALA A 224 43.17 13.30 58.84
C ALA A 224 44.11 13.30 57.62
N ALA A 225 44.32 14.46 56.98
CA ALA A 225 45.25 14.60 55.85
C ALA A 225 46.73 14.50 56.30
N ALA A 226 47.06 15.04 57.47
CA ALA A 226 48.41 14.96 58.04
C ALA A 226 48.80 13.52 58.42
N LEU A 227 47.85 12.70 58.89
CA LEU A 227 48.10 11.28 59.18
C LEU A 227 48.29 10.44 57.91
N TYR A 228 47.63 10.80 56.81
CA TYR A 228 47.77 10.10 55.53
C TYR A 228 49.14 10.34 54.87
N GLN A 229 49.69 11.56 54.98
CA GLN A 229 51.03 11.88 54.48
C GLN A 229 52.18 11.27 55.31
N SER A 230 51.93 10.94 56.58
CA SER A 230 52.91 10.28 57.47
C SER A 230 53.22 8.82 57.07
N MET A 231 52.32 8.15 56.35
CA MET A 231 52.46 6.72 56.01
C MET A 231 53.18 6.42 54.68
N GLN A 232 53.62 7.43 53.92
CA GLN A 232 54.33 7.23 52.65
C GLN A 232 55.56 8.14 52.52
N SER A 233 56.64 7.78 53.22
CA SER A 233 57.99 8.29 52.90
C SER A 233 59.09 7.28 53.19
N LYS A 234 59.65 6.67 52.12
CA LYS A 234 61.10 6.54 51.84
C LYS A 234 61.37 5.69 50.58
N ALA A 235 61.79 6.35 49.50
CA ALA A 235 62.90 5.98 48.61
C ALA A 235 63.27 7.23 47.77
N VAL A 236 64.56 7.45 47.53
CA VAL A 236 65.21 8.77 47.38
C VAL A 236 66.03 8.83 46.06
N VAL A 237 65.85 9.94 45.30
CA VAL A 237 66.84 10.78 44.53
C VAL A 237 67.44 10.15 43.22
N VAL A 238 67.71 10.84 42.09
CA VAL A 238 68.38 12.13 41.80
C VAL A 238 67.88 12.82 40.50
N GLU A 239 67.86 14.16 40.51
CA GLU A 239 67.56 15.14 39.44
C GLU A 239 68.71 15.43 38.45
N ALA A 240 68.38 15.92 37.24
CA ALA A 240 69.09 17.04 36.59
C ALA A 240 68.25 17.65 35.43
N VAL A 241 68.15 18.99 35.40
CA VAL A 241 67.57 19.86 34.35
C VAL A 241 68.72 20.71 33.76
N PRO A 242 68.76 21.11 32.47
CA PRO A 242 68.36 22.49 32.10
C PRO A 242 67.78 22.65 30.65
N VAL A 243 66.77 23.50 30.45
CA VAL A 243 66.75 24.89 29.91
C VAL A 243 66.72 25.03 28.36
N SER A 244 65.79 25.89 27.95
CA SER A 244 65.36 26.39 26.64
C SER A 244 66.34 27.33 25.91
N VAL A 245 66.27 27.38 24.57
CA VAL A 245 66.40 28.62 23.77
C VAL A 245 65.55 28.48 22.48
N ALA A 246 64.86 29.55 22.08
CA ALA A 246 64.09 29.67 20.84
C ALA A 246 64.66 30.77 19.91
N VAL A 247 64.14 30.80 18.66
CA VAL A 247 64.00 31.93 17.70
C VAL A 247 65.16 32.12 16.67
N PRO A 248 64.98 32.62 15.40
CA PRO A 248 63.88 32.55 14.38
C PRO A 248 64.34 32.27 12.90
N GLU A 249 63.34 32.26 11.97
CA GLU A 249 63.30 32.80 10.58
C GLU A 249 64.15 32.27 9.40
N ALA A 250 63.46 31.96 8.29
CA ALA A 250 63.71 32.52 6.95
C ALA A 250 62.50 32.29 6.01
N ALA A 251 62.13 33.33 5.25
CA ALA A 251 61.01 33.39 4.31
C ALA A 251 61.49 33.48 2.85
N ASP A 252 60.70 32.86 1.94
CA ASP A 252 60.41 33.16 0.51
C ASP A 252 61.56 33.29 -0.54
N PRO A 253 61.29 32.98 -1.83
CA PRO A 253 60.58 33.92 -2.70
C PRO A 253 59.49 33.33 -3.61
N GLU A 254 58.43 34.13 -3.73
CA GLU A 254 57.53 34.21 -4.88
C GLU A 254 58.29 34.48 -6.19
N VAL A 255 57.81 33.88 -7.30
CA VAL A 255 58.08 34.39 -8.65
C VAL A 255 56.73 34.57 -9.35
N MET A 256 56.39 35.84 -9.61
CA MET A 256 55.39 36.29 -10.57
C MET A 256 55.97 36.22 -11.99
N GLU A 257 55.26 35.58 -12.92
CA GLU A 257 55.28 36.01 -14.33
C GLU A 257 53.88 35.97 -14.94
N VAL A 258 53.71 36.84 -15.93
CA VAL A 258 52.52 37.59 -16.30
C VAL A 258 51.83 37.01 -17.55
N ASP A 259 50.49 37.08 -17.54
CA ASP A 259 49.53 37.03 -18.65
C ASP A 259 49.89 36.31 -19.96
N GLN A 260 49.24 35.17 -20.18
CA GLN A 260 48.68 34.85 -21.50
C GLN A 260 47.18 34.53 -21.38
N LYS A 261 46.40 35.51 -21.84
CA LYS A 261 44.95 35.48 -22.07
C LYS A 261 44.56 34.27 -22.93
N LYS A 262 44.16 33.17 -22.29
CA LYS A 262 43.25 32.17 -22.87
C LYS A 262 41.94 32.25 -22.11
N THR A 263 40.94 32.82 -22.76
CA THR A 263 39.54 32.82 -22.33
C THR A 263 39.05 31.37 -22.23
N SER A 264 39.27 30.75 -21.09
CA SER A 264 38.59 29.51 -20.72
C SER A 264 37.11 29.83 -20.49
N PRO A 265 36.16 29.09 -21.10
CA PRO A 265 34.75 29.32 -20.85
C PRO A 265 34.50 29.01 -19.38
N ARG A 266 33.99 30.00 -18.63
CA ARG A 266 33.48 29.82 -17.26
C ARG A 266 32.49 28.65 -17.30
N LYS A 267 32.90 27.45 -16.87
CA LYS A 267 31.98 26.36 -16.56
C LYS A 267 31.10 26.87 -15.42
N GLN A 268 29.89 27.31 -15.74
CA GLN A 268 28.89 27.68 -14.74
C GLN A 268 28.75 26.49 -13.79
N GLN A 269 29.22 26.66 -12.55
CA GLN A 269 29.22 25.61 -11.56
C GLN A 269 27.75 25.32 -11.21
N MET A 270 27.20 24.24 -11.78
CA MET A 270 25.79 23.91 -11.64
C MET A 270 25.44 23.69 -10.16
N SER A 271 24.33 24.29 -9.72
CA SER A 271 23.78 24.05 -8.39
C SER A 271 23.52 22.56 -8.17
N LYS A 272 23.76 22.05 -6.94
CA LYS A 272 23.44 20.66 -6.54
C LYS A 272 22.02 20.23 -6.94
N LYS A 273 21.06 21.16 -6.91
CA LYS A 273 19.68 20.91 -7.33
C LYS A 273 19.57 20.66 -8.84
N VAL A 274 20.23 21.49 -9.65
CA VAL A 274 20.23 21.40 -11.11
C VAL A 274 20.94 20.12 -11.56
N TRP A 275 22.08 19.81 -10.96
CA TRP A 275 22.80 18.56 -11.22
C TRP A 275 21.96 17.31 -10.90
N LYS A 276 21.22 17.32 -9.79
CA LYS A 276 20.32 16.20 -9.45
C LYS A 276 19.19 16.02 -10.45
N VAL A 277 18.59 17.11 -10.93
CA VAL A 277 17.54 17.06 -11.96
C VAL A 277 18.11 16.55 -13.28
N ALA A 278 19.31 17.02 -13.65
CA ALA A 278 20.01 16.56 -14.84
C ALA A 278 20.28 15.05 -14.77
N LYS A 279 20.81 14.56 -13.64
CA LYS A 279 21.05 13.11 -13.45
C LYS A 279 19.79 12.27 -13.62
N LEU A 280 18.67 12.70 -13.04
CA LEU A 280 17.39 11.98 -13.16
C LEU A 280 16.87 11.96 -14.60
N ALA A 281 16.99 13.08 -15.30
CA ALA A 281 16.56 13.16 -16.69
C ALA A 281 17.42 12.32 -17.64
N VAL A 282 18.75 12.26 -17.42
CA VAL A 282 19.64 11.35 -18.18
C VAL A 282 19.21 9.91 -17.98
N GLN A 283 19.03 9.47 -16.73
CA GLN A 283 18.57 8.11 -16.41
C GLN A 283 17.22 7.79 -17.07
N SER A 284 16.29 8.75 -17.09
CA SER A 284 15.00 8.61 -17.77
C SER A 284 15.16 8.38 -19.27
N LEU A 285 16.04 9.14 -19.93
CA LEU A 285 16.27 9.05 -21.36
C LEU A 285 17.00 7.75 -21.72
N GLU A 286 17.99 7.35 -20.93
CA GLU A 286 18.67 6.04 -21.05
C GLU A 286 17.66 4.89 -20.98
N THR A 287 16.76 4.91 -20.00
CA THR A 287 15.69 3.91 -19.88
C THR A 287 14.73 3.96 -21.08
N TYR A 288 14.30 5.16 -21.48
CA TYR A 288 13.35 5.35 -22.58
C TYR A 288 13.87 4.89 -23.94
N TYR A 289 15.15 5.16 -24.24
CA TYR A 289 15.76 4.77 -25.51
C TYR A 289 16.33 3.35 -25.48
N GLY A 290 16.76 2.86 -24.30
CA GLY A 290 17.37 1.53 -24.14
C GLY A 290 16.39 0.38 -23.95
N ASP A 291 15.18 0.62 -23.42
CA ASP A 291 14.19 -0.42 -23.15
C ASP A 291 12.92 -0.21 -24.02
N ARG A 292 12.72 -1.13 -24.97
CA ARG A 292 11.56 -1.12 -25.88
C ARG A 292 10.24 -1.38 -25.15
N ALA A 293 10.22 -2.27 -24.16
CA ALA A 293 9.03 -2.59 -23.37
C ALA A 293 8.63 -1.40 -22.50
N TYR A 294 9.60 -0.76 -21.84
CA TYR A 294 9.38 0.49 -21.11
C TYR A 294 8.84 1.58 -22.03
N ARG A 295 9.44 1.79 -23.20
CA ARG A 295 9.00 2.81 -24.17
C ARG A 295 7.56 2.57 -24.62
N PHE A 296 7.16 1.32 -24.82
CA PHE A 296 5.80 0.96 -25.22
C PHE A 296 4.79 1.29 -24.11
N LEU A 297 5.05 0.85 -22.87
CA LEU A 297 4.22 1.19 -21.71
C LEU A 297 4.15 2.71 -21.48
N PHE A 298 5.28 3.40 -21.54
CA PHE A 298 5.37 4.85 -21.40
C PHE A 298 4.49 5.57 -22.43
N THR A 299 4.54 5.13 -23.67
CA THR A 299 3.76 5.66 -24.79
C THR A 299 2.27 5.47 -24.53
N ALA A 300 1.84 4.25 -24.19
CA ALA A 300 0.45 3.94 -23.86
C ALA A 300 -0.07 4.79 -22.68
N VAL A 301 0.74 4.98 -21.63
CA VAL A 301 0.38 5.85 -20.49
C VAL A 301 0.24 7.30 -20.91
N ALA A 302 1.15 7.82 -21.74
CA ALA A 302 1.08 9.19 -22.23
C ALA A 302 -0.13 9.44 -23.14
N ASP A 303 -0.43 8.49 -24.04
CA ASP A 303 -1.62 8.52 -24.91
C ASP A 303 -2.90 8.50 -24.08
N PHE A 304 -2.96 7.63 -23.08
CA PHE A 304 -4.11 7.51 -22.18
C PHE A 304 -4.36 8.80 -21.39
N PHE A 305 -3.32 9.40 -20.80
CA PHE A 305 -3.47 10.69 -20.11
C PHE A 305 -3.90 11.82 -21.06
N ALA A 306 -3.34 11.87 -22.27
CA ALA A 306 -3.73 12.86 -23.26
C ALA A 306 -5.21 12.72 -23.63
N ALA A 307 -5.68 11.50 -23.92
CA ALA A 307 -7.08 11.24 -24.24
C ALA A 307 -8.04 11.65 -23.10
N LEU A 308 -7.71 11.30 -21.85
CA LEU A 308 -8.52 11.69 -20.69
C LEU A 308 -8.56 13.22 -20.50
N LEU A 309 -7.42 13.90 -20.67
CA LEU A 309 -7.35 15.36 -20.53
C LEU A 309 -8.12 16.08 -21.65
N THR A 310 -8.06 15.56 -22.88
CA THR A 310 -8.87 16.08 -24.00
C THR A 310 -10.36 15.96 -23.70
N SER A 311 -10.81 14.77 -23.29
CA SER A 311 -12.21 14.56 -22.87
C SER A 311 -12.61 15.50 -21.72
N ASP A 312 -11.75 15.67 -20.71
CA ASP A 312 -12.02 16.57 -19.59
C ASP A 312 -12.13 18.05 -20.03
N LEU A 313 -11.33 18.48 -21.02
CA LEU A 313 -11.40 19.82 -21.61
C LEU A 313 -12.68 20.04 -22.42
N GLU A 314 -13.13 19.04 -23.17
CA GLU A 314 -14.41 19.07 -23.88
C GLU A 314 -15.58 19.22 -22.89
N GLN A 315 -15.54 18.51 -21.75
CA GLN A 315 -16.54 18.66 -20.69
C GLN A 315 -16.46 20.02 -19.96
N LEU A 316 -15.31 20.70 -20.03
CA LEU A 316 -15.12 22.03 -19.47
C LEU A 316 -15.63 23.15 -20.40
N ALA A 317 -15.63 22.90 -21.72
CA ALA A 317 -16.05 23.86 -22.74
C ALA A 317 -17.53 24.27 -22.62
N HIS A 318 -17.94 25.31 -23.37
CA HIS A 318 -19.32 25.80 -23.36
C HIS A 318 -20.29 24.69 -23.81
N GLY A 319 -21.27 24.36 -22.96
CA GLY A 319 -22.21 23.24 -23.18
C GLY A 319 -21.78 21.90 -22.56
N GLY A 320 -20.54 21.78 -22.07
CA GLY A 320 -20.02 20.60 -21.39
C GLY A 320 -20.58 20.40 -19.97
N LYS A 321 -20.60 19.14 -19.50
CA LYS A 321 -21.11 18.79 -18.17
C LYS A 321 -19.96 18.81 -17.16
N LYS A 322 -19.77 19.92 -16.44
CA LYS A 322 -18.72 20.08 -15.41
C LYS A 322 -18.66 18.97 -14.35
N MET A 323 -19.78 18.30 -14.06
CA MET A 323 -19.83 17.18 -13.11
C MET A 323 -19.26 15.86 -13.68
N LYS A 324 -19.05 15.78 -15.00
CA LYS A 324 -18.45 14.62 -15.69
C LYS A 324 -16.94 14.71 -15.85
N ILE A 325 -16.32 15.82 -15.43
CA ILE A 325 -14.86 15.99 -15.48
C ILE A 325 -14.22 14.96 -14.54
N GLY A 326 -13.31 14.17 -15.09
CA GLY A 326 -12.57 13.12 -14.39
C GLY A 326 -11.45 13.66 -13.50
N LEU A 327 -10.70 12.72 -12.91
CA LEU A 327 -9.56 13.03 -12.04
C LEU A 327 -8.22 13.02 -12.80
N ALA A 328 -8.22 13.05 -14.13
CA ALA A 328 -6.99 12.99 -14.93
C ALA A 328 -6.06 14.16 -14.60
N ALA A 329 -6.58 15.39 -14.56
CA ALA A 329 -5.80 16.56 -14.18
C ALA A 329 -5.26 16.52 -12.74
N LYS A 330 -5.92 15.80 -11.82
CA LYS A 330 -5.42 15.61 -10.44
C LYS A 330 -4.16 14.77 -10.42
N TRP A 331 -4.11 13.71 -11.22
CA TRP A 331 -3.05 12.70 -11.17
C TRP A 331 -1.99 12.84 -12.27
N CYS A 332 -2.28 13.59 -13.33
CA CYS A 332 -1.27 14.03 -14.29
C CYS A 332 -0.18 14.81 -13.55
N PRO A 333 1.11 14.43 -13.71
CA PRO A 333 2.21 15.18 -13.13
C PRO A 333 2.16 16.66 -13.55
N THR A 334 2.66 17.53 -12.68
CA THR A 334 2.83 18.94 -13.04
C THR A 334 4.23 19.10 -13.65
N PRO A 335 4.40 19.90 -14.72
CA PRO A 335 5.73 20.17 -15.27
C PRO A 335 6.73 20.59 -14.17
N GLY A 336 7.87 19.91 -14.11
CA GLY A 336 8.90 20.12 -13.09
C GLY A 336 8.58 19.54 -11.70
N SER A 337 7.53 18.74 -11.54
CA SER A 337 7.26 17.96 -10.32
C SER A 337 8.24 16.80 -10.13
N SER A 338 8.20 16.12 -8.98
CA SER A 338 9.12 15.00 -8.71
C SER A 338 8.96 13.85 -9.70
N PHE A 339 7.72 13.52 -10.11
CA PHE A 339 7.48 12.49 -11.11
C PHE A 339 8.00 12.94 -12.47
N ASP A 340 7.66 14.17 -12.89
CA ASP A 340 8.05 14.69 -14.19
C ASP A 340 9.57 14.82 -14.37
N ARG A 341 10.29 15.23 -13.32
CA ARG A 341 11.76 15.27 -13.34
C ARG A 341 12.42 13.90 -13.52
N THR A 342 11.70 12.84 -13.17
CA THR A 342 12.20 11.46 -13.26
C THR A 342 11.72 10.78 -14.53
N THR A 343 10.48 10.98 -14.97
CA THR A 343 9.90 10.23 -16.09
C THR A 343 9.81 11.02 -17.39
N LEU A 344 9.86 12.36 -17.32
CA LEU A 344 9.60 13.26 -18.45
C LEU A 344 8.19 13.06 -19.07
N LEU A 345 7.26 12.49 -18.31
CA LEU A 345 5.92 12.15 -18.80
C LEU A 345 5.12 13.40 -19.25
N CYS A 346 5.35 14.58 -18.65
CA CYS A 346 4.64 15.79 -19.09
C CYS A 346 5.06 16.22 -20.50
N GLU A 347 6.31 15.99 -20.90
CA GLU A 347 6.77 16.30 -22.27
C GLU A 347 5.98 15.46 -23.28
N ALA A 348 5.86 14.16 -23.01
CA ALA A 348 5.12 13.23 -23.86
C ALA A 348 3.63 13.59 -23.96
N ILE A 349 2.98 13.91 -22.83
CA ILE A 349 1.57 14.31 -22.79
C ILE A 349 1.37 15.66 -23.49
N ALA A 350 2.23 16.64 -23.24
CA ALA A 350 2.12 17.96 -23.82
C ALA A 350 2.23 17.93 -25.34
N ARG A 351 3.16 17.14 -25.89
CA ARG A 351 3.33 16.97 -27.34
C ARG A 351 2.12 16.31 -28.02
N ARG A 352 1.39 15.43 -27.32
CA ARG A 352 0.15 14.80 -27.81
C ARG A 352 -1.03 15.76 -27.82
N LEU A 353 -1.14 16.60 -26.79
CA LEU A 353 -2.21 17.60 -26.68
C LEU A 353 -2.00 18.80 -27.60
N PHE A 354 -0.73 19.13 -27.87
CA PHE A 354 -0.34 20.25 -28.72
C PHE A 354 0.66 19.76 -29.80
N PRO A 355 0.21 18.96 -30.79
CA PRO A 355 1.08 18.49 -31.87
C PRO A 355 1.78 19.64 -32.59
N ARG A 356 2.96 19.40 -33.16
CA ARG A 356 3.72 20.47 -33.83
C ARG A 356 2.96 21.07 -35.02
N ASP A 357 2.14 20.27 -35.68
CA ASP A 357 1.34 20.71 -36.82
C ASP A 357 0.02 21.40 -36.41
N SER A 358 -0.28 21.50 -35.11
CA SER A 358 -1.56 22.08 -34.65
C SER A 358 -1.64 23.59 -34.85
N GLU A 359 -0.50 24.30 -34.83
CA GLU A 359 -0.44 25.75 -34.95
C GLU A 359 0.71 26.15 -35.89
N PRO A 360 0.47 27.10 -36.82
CA PRO A 360 1.51 27.58 -37.74
C PRO A 360 2.76 28.14 -37.02
N GLU A 361 2.57 28.69 -35.82
CA GLU A 361 3.65 29.23 -34.99
C GLU A 361 4.67 28.16 -34.56
N TYR A 362 4.27 26.88 -34.46
CA TYR A 362 5.14 25.79 -34.03
C TYR A 362 6.04 25.23 -35.12
N ALA A 363 5.66 25.42 -36.39
CA ALA A 363 6.44 24.98 -37.53
C ALA A 363 7.82 25.67 -37.58
N GLN A 364 7.89 26.93 -37.13
CA GLN A 364 9.10 27.77 -37.19
C GLN A 364 9.95 27.72 -35.92
N LEU A 365 9.44 27.14 -34.81
CA LEU A 365 10.17 27.07 -33.55
C LEU A 365 11.22 25.95 -33.57
N SER A 366 12.32 26.17 -32.84
CA SER A 366 13.22 25.05 -32.51
C SER A 366 12.48 24.04 -31.64
N ASP A 367 12.86 22.76 -31.75
CA ASP A 367 12.26 21.65 -31.01
C ASP A 367 12.24 21.90 -29.49
N GLU A 368 13.23 22.66 -29.01
CA GLU A 368 13.37 23.09 -27.62
C GLU A 368 12.32 24.11 -27.20
N HIS A 369 12.14 25.15 -28.02
CA HIS A 369 11.16 26.21 -27.76
C HIS A 369 9.74 25.66 -27.89
N TYR A 370 9.49 24.81 -28.89
CA TYR A 370 8.24 24.09 -29.03
C TYR A 370 7.91 23.29 -27.76
N THR A 371 8.87 22.51 -27.25
CA THR A 371 8.67 21.69 -26.04
C THR A 371 8.37 22.55 -24.81
N TYR A 372 9.09 23.68 -24.65
CA TYR A 372 8.81 24.64 -23.58
C TYR A 372 7.39 25.22 -23.69
N CYS A 373 6.99 25.65 -24.89
CA CYS A 373 5.65 26.18 -25.15
C CYS A 373 4.56 25.14 -24.85
N ALA A 374 4.73 23.90 -25.31
CA ALA A 374 3.78 22.81 -25.08
C ALA A 374 3.63 22.51 -23.57
N LEU A 375 4.73 22.41 -22.81
CA LEU A 375 4.70 22.22 -21.36
C LEU A 375 4.03 23.40 -20.62
N HIS A 376 4.30 24.63 -21.08
CA HIS A 376 3.68 25.82 -20.54
C HIS A 376 2.16 25.83 -20.76
N ARG A 377 1.70 25.45 -21.96
CA ARG A 377 0.27 25.28 -22.29
C ARG A 377 -0.38 24.16 -21.49
N LEU A 378 0.25 22.99 -21.38
CA LEU A 378 -0.23 21.89 -20.54
C LEU A 378 -0.51 22.40 -19.11
N ARG A 379 0.40 23.17 -18.53
CA ARG A 379 0.18 23.73 -17.20
C ARG A 379 -0.96 24.76 -17.17
N ARG A 380 -0.91 25.77 -18.03
CA ARG A 380 -1.77 26.97 -17.94
C ARG A 380 -3.16 26.77 -18.53
N GLN A 381 -3.25 26.10 -19.67
CA GLN A 381 -4.48 25.93 -20.45
C GLN A 381 -5.21 24.63 -20.12
N VAL A 382 -4.51 23.62 -19.56
CA VAL A 382 -5.12 22.31 -19.24
C VAL A 382 -5.21 22.07 -17.74
N LEU A 383 -4.09 21.92 -17.05
CA LEU A 383 -4.09 21.47 -15.65
C LEU A 383 -4.68 22.50 -14.68
N VAL A 384 -4.35 23.78 -14.83
CA VAL A 384 -4.88 24.86 -13.96
C VAL A 384 -6.42 24.97 -14.03
N PRO A 385 -7.05 25.13 -15.20
CA PRO A 385 -8.51 25.28 -15.26
C PRO A 385 -9.24 24.01 -14.82
N LEU A 386 -8.78 22.82 -15.21
CA LEU A 386 -9.39 21.57 -14.78
C LEU A 386 -9.32 21.39 -13.25
N ARG A 387 -8.15 21.63 -12.63
CA ARG A 387 -8.00 21.55 -11.16
C ARG A 387 -8.87 22.57 -10.41
N LYS A 388 -9.10 23.76 -10.99
CA LYS A 388 -9.99 24.76 -10.41
C LYS A 388 -11.45 24.25 -10.32
N VAL A 389 -11.93 23.56 -11.35
CA VAL A 389 -13.30 22.99 -11.36
C VAL A 389 -13.43 21.77 -10.44
N LEU A 390 -12.36 21.00 -10.27
CA LEU A 390 -12.34 19.87 -9.35
C LEU A 390 -12.48 20.28 -7.88
N LYS A 391 -12.18 21.54 -7.53
CA LYS A 391 -12.27 22.08 -6.15
C LYS A 391 -11.53 21.19 -5.12
N LEU A 392 -10.31 20.77 -5.47
CA LEU A 392 -9.48 19.92 -4.62
C LEU A 392 -9.05 20.67 -3.34
N PRO A 393 -9.06 20.03 -2.15
CA PRO A 393 -8.71 20.70 -0.90
C PRO A 393 -7.28 21.27 -0.91
N GLU A 394 -6.34 20.60 -1.58
CA GLU A 394 -4.95 21.04 -1.67
C GLU A 394 -4.80 22.41 -2.34
N VAL A 395 -5.68 22.75 -3.29
CA VAL A 395 -5.68 24.05 -3.97
C VAL A 395 -6.02 25.16 -2.97
N TYR A 396 -7.11 25.01 -2.22
CA TYR A 396 -7.55 25.96 -1.19
C TYR A 396 -6.51 26.09 -0.06
N MET A 397 -6.00 24.97 0.43
CA MET A 397 -5.01 24.95 1.52
C MET A 397 -3.71 25.64 1.11
N SER A 398 -3.24 25.43 -0.11
CA SER A 398 -2.02 26.08 -0.61
C SER A 398 -2.18 27.60 -0.79
N ALA A 399 -3.40 28.04 -1.15
CA ALA A 399 -3.75 29.45 -1.30
C ALA A 399 -4.15 30.13 0.03
N GLN A 400 -4.17 29.38 1.15
CA GLN A 400 -4.70 29.83 2.44
C GLN A 400 -6.18 30.27 2.41
N TRP A 401 -6.96 29.77 1.45
CA TRP A 401 -8.39 30.07 1.29
C TRP A 401 -9.27 29.09 2.07
N TRP A 402 -9.07 29.03 3.38
CA TRP A 402 -9.77 28.09 4.26
C TRP A 402 -11.29 28.35 4.30
N SER A 403 -11.70 29.62 4.30
CA SER A 403 -13.10 30.08 4.34
C SER A 403 -13.96 29.64 3.13
N GLU A 404 -13.33 29.24 2.02
CA GLU A 404 -14.02 28.80 0.81
C GLU A 404 -14.00 27.27 0.60
N LEU A 405 -13.29 26.53 1.46
CA LEU A 405 -13.09 25.10 1.27
C LEU A 405 -14.44 24.35 1.37
N PRO A 406 -14.83 23.57 0.33
CA PRO A 406 -16.09 22.84 0.32
C PRO A 406 -15.96 21.46 0.97
N TYR A 407 -16.19 21.35 2.29
CA TYR A 407 -16.03 20.10 3.04
C TYR A 407 -16.83 18.91 2.48
N THR A 408 -18.02 19.15 1.92
CA THR A 408 -18.89 18.13 1.30
C THR A 408 -18.27 17.47 0.07
N ARG A 409 -17.26 18.09 -0.56
CA ARG A 409 -16.55 17.55 -1.72
C ARG A 409 -15.22 16.89 -1.36
N VAL A 410 -14.82 16.91 -0.09
CA VAL A 410 -13.54 16.34 0.34
C VAL A 410 -13.65 14.82 0.34
N ALA A 411 -12.77 14.16 -0.42
CA ALA A 411 -12.67 12.71 -0.46
C ALA A 411 -12.28 12.13 0.91
N SER A 412 -12.64 10.86 1.17
CA SER A 412 -12.47 10.20 2.47
C SER A 412 -11.01 10.18 2.95
N VAL A 413 -10.08 9.86 2.04
CA VAL A 413 -8.64 9.83 2.33
C VAL A 413 -8.10 11.23 2.63
N ALA A 414 -8.55 12.24 1.88
CA ALA A 414 -8.16 13.62 2.11
C ALA A 414 -8.70 14.14 3.45
N MET A 415 -9.95 13.78 3.80
CA MET A 415 -10.56 14.13 5.07
C MET A 415 -9.74 13.61 6.24
N ARG A 416 -9.41 12.32 6.24
CA ARG A 416 -8.57 11.69 7.28
C ARG A 416 -7.19 12.34 7.36
N ARG A 417 -6.57 12.66 6.22
CA ARG A 417 -5.21 13.22 6.16
C ARG A 417 -5.14 14.67 6.66
N TYR A 418 -6.17 15.47 6.38
CA TYR A 418 -6.15 16.91 6.60
C TYR A 418 -7.03 17.39 7.75
N LYS A 419 -7.77 16.50 8.44
CA LYS A 419 -8.65 16.85 9.58
C LYS A 419 -8.00 17.74 10.63
N LEU A 420 -6.73 17.48 10.99
CA LEU A 420 -6.01 18.30 11.97
C LEU A 420 -5.73 19.72 11.45
N LEU A 421 -5.51 19.87 10.15
CA LEU A 421 -5.34 21.18 9.52
C LEU A 421 -6.67 21.92 9.41
N PHE A 422 -7.76 21.22 9.08
CA PHE A 422 -9.11 21.80 9.08
C PHE A 422 -9.48 22.33 10.46
N LYS A 423 -9.29 21.53 11.51
CA LYS A 423 -9.52 21.96 12.89
C LYS A 423 -8.63 23.15 13.28
N LYS A 424 -7.36 23.16 12.86
CA LYS A 424 -6.43 24.24 13.19
C LYS A 424 -6.77 25.57 12.51
N HIS A 425 -7.25 25.55 11.27
CA HIS A 425 -7.40 26.75 10.45
C HIS A 425 -8.84 27.20 10.21
N ASP A 426 -9.83 26.34 10.45
CA ASP A 426 -11.26 26.62 10.21
C ASP A 426 -12.16 25.80 11.16
N GLU A 427 -11.87 25.91 12.46
CA GLU A 427 -12.53 25.13 13.52
C GLU A 427 -14.06 25.26 13.51
N VAL A 428 -14.57 26.48 13.33
CA VAL A 428 -16.02 26.78 13.43
C VAL A 428 -16.80 26.14 12.29
N ARG A 429 -16.39 26.32 11.02
CA ARG A 429 -17.11 25.73 9.88
C ARG A 429 -16.91 24.23 9.83
N PHE A 430 -15.72 23.74 10.19
CA PHE A 430 -15.47 22.31 10.24
C PHE A 430 -16.33 21.64 11.33
N GLY A 431 -16.40 22.22 12.52
CA GLY A 431 -17.30 21.75 13.60
C GLY A 431 -18.76 21.70 13.16
N ARG A 432 -19.26 22.78 12.57
CA ARG A 432 -20.63 22.83 12.01
C ARG A 432 -20.86 21.76 10.95
N TYR A 433 -19.91 21.55 10.04
CA TYR A 433 -20.00 20.49 9.03
C TYR A 433 -20.10 19.10 9.69
N MET A 434 -19.32 18.84 10.74
CA MET A 434 -19.39 17.58 11.48
C MET A 434 -20.75 17.39 12.17
N ASP A 435 -21.32 18.46 12.73
CA ASP A 435 -22.66 18.42 13.33
C ASP A 435 -23.75 18.21 12.27
N ASP A 436 -23.63 18.84 11.11
CA ASP A 436 -24.54 18.62 9.98
C ASP A 436 -24.46 17.17 9.46
N VAL A 437 -23.28 16.55 9.46
CA VAL A 437 -23.13 15.12 9.15
C VAL A 437 -23.74 14.24 10.23
N LYS A 438 -23.53 14.54 11.52
CA LYS A 438 -24.16 13.83 12.66
C LYS A 438 -25.69 13.89 12.58
N ALA A 439 -26.24 15.03 12.17
CA ALA A 439 -27.67 15.25 11.99
C ALA A 439 -28.23 14.71 10.66
N GLY A 440 -27.40 14.11 9.79
CA GLY A 440 -27.82 13.60 8.48
C GLY A 440 -28.11 14.67 7.41
N LYS A 441 -27.81 15.94 7.68
CA LYS A 441 -27.98 17.07 6.75
C LYS A 441 -26.87 17.13 5.69
N ALA A 442 -25.70 16.56 6.00
CA ALA A 442 -24.57 16.45 5.09
C ALA A 442 -24.05 15.00 5.04
N LYS A 443 -23.31 14.66 3.98
CA LYS A 443 -22.69 13.33 3.81
C LYS A 443 -21.17 13.46 3.85
N ILE A 444 -20.53 12.57 4.60
CA ILE A 444 -19.08 12.36 4.57
C ILE A 444 -18.75 11.20 3.65
N SER A 445 -17.64 11.28 2.92
CA SER A 445 -17.16 10.15 2.13
C SER A 445 -16.43 9.12 3.01
N ALA A 446 -16.72 7.83 2.80
CA ALA A 446 -16.04 6.70 3.46
C ALA A 446 -15.59 5.58 2.50
N GLY A 447 -16.01 5.61 1.23
CA GLY A 447 -15.91 4.46 0.31
C GLY A 447 -14.50 3.90 0.12
N GLU A 448 -13.49 4.77 -0.02
CA GLU A 448 -12.10 4.36 -0.31
C GLU A 448 -11.33 3.83 0.92
N LEU A 449 -11.78 4.13 2.14
CA LEU A 449 -11.04 3.75 3.37
C LEU A 449 -11.37 2.34 3.81
N LEU A 450 -10.36 1.58 4.26
CA LEU A 450 -10.55 0.25 4.83
C LEU A 450 -11.05 0.34 6.30
N PRO A 451 -11.65 -0.73 6.85
CA PRO A 451 -12.18 -0.70 8.23
C PRO A 451 -11.10 -0.36 9.28
N HIS A 452 -9.95 -1.03 9.24
CA HIS A 452 -8.82 -0.76 10.14
C HIS A 452 -8.25 0.64 9.94
N GLU A 453 -8.28 1.16 8.71
CA GLU A 453 -7.83 2.51 8.37
C GLU A 453 -8.68 3.62 8.99
N ILE A 454 -9.99 3.37 9.13
CA ILE A 454 -10.93 4.26 9.85
C ILE A 454 -10.70 4.09 11.35
N ALA A 455 -10.54 2.85 11.82
CA ALA A 455 -10.34 2.52 13.24
C ALA A 455 -8.94 2.84 13.78
N ALA A 456 -7.98 3.25 12.96
CA ALA A 456 -6.59 3.49 13.37
C ALA A 456 -6.45 4.42 14.60
N ALA A 457 -7.28 5.46 14.71
CA ALA A 457 -7.28 6.35 15.87
C ALA A 457 -7.72 5.62 17.16
N ALA A 458 -8.70 4.72 17.06
CA ALA A 458 -9.20 3.92 18.18
C ALA A 458 -8.13 3.00 18.76
N PHE A 459 -7.33 2.32 17.91
CA PHE A 459 -6.22 1.47 18.36
C PHE A 459 -5.09 2.25 19.05
N HIS A 460 -4.96 3.55 18.74
CA HIS A 460 -4.05 4.45 19.46
C HIS A 460 -4.67 5.08 20.72
N GLY A 461 -5.87 4.67 21.11
CA GLY A 461 -6.60 5.20 22.26
C GLY A 461 -7.09 6.63 22.08
N GLN A 462 -7.20 7.11 20.85
CA GLN A 462 -7.64 8.47 20.52
C GLN A 462 -9.11 8.47 20.11
N GLU A 463 -9.84 9.48 20.60
CA GLU A 463 -11.18 9.77 20.12
C GLU A 463 -11.12 10.60 18.85
N ASP A 464 -11.92 10.22 17.85
CA ASP A 464 -11.94 10.90 16.55
C ASP A 464 -13.32 10.88 15.91
N ASP A 465 -14.00 12.02 16.00
CA ASP A 465 -15.32 12.23 15.39
C ASP A 465 -15.35 11.94 13.89
N VAL A 466 -14.24 12.19 13.17
CA VAL A 466 -14.14 11.90 11.74
C VAL A 466 -14.20 10.41 11.49
N SER A 467 -13.41 9.61 12.23
CA SER A 467 -13.45 8.15 12.17
C SER A 467 -14.84 7.59 12.53
N GLU A 468 -15.49 8.10 13.58
CA GLU A 468 -16.84 7.66 13.97
C GLU A 468 -17.86 7.87 12.83
N LEU A 469 -17.87 9.05 12.21
CA LEU A 469 -18.79 9.35 11.11
C LEU A 469 -18.46 8.59 9.83
N GLN A 470 -17.17 8.38 9.54
CA GLN A 470 -16.76 7.56 8.40
C GLN A 470 -17.10 6.07 8.61
N TRP A 471 -16.96 5.57 9.83
CA TRP A 471 -17.37 4.20 10.19
C TRP A 471 -18.87 4.02 10.01
N ARG A 472 -19.68 4.90 10.60
CA ARG A 472 -21.14 4.87 10.47
C ARG A 472 -21.57 4.89 9.00
N ARG A 473 -20.98 5.79 8.22
CA ARG A 473 -21.25 5.88 6.78
C ARG A 473 -20.91 4.59 6.04
N MET A 474 -19.76 3.97 6.36
CA MET A 474 -19.33 2.71 5.75
C MET A 474 -20.32 1.57 6.06
N VAL A 475 -20.77 1.47 7.32
CA VAL A 475 -21.77 0.49 7.75
C VAL A 475 -23.09 0.72 7.02
N ASP A 476 -23.56 1.97 6.94
CA ASP A 476 -24.79 2.32 6.22
C ASP A 476 -24.70 1.99 4.73
N ASP A 477 -23.57 2.29 4.09
CA ASP A 477 -23.33 1.99 2.67
C ASP A 477 -23.28 0.49 2.35
N LEU A 478 -22.78 -0.32 3.29
CA LEU A 478 -22.81 -1.78 3.17
C LEU A 478 -24.23 -2.32 3.44
N ARG A 479 -24.90 -1.82 4.48
CA ARG A 479 -26.27 -2.21 4.82
C ARG A 479 -27.27 -1.88 3.70
N ALA A 480 -27.06 -0.78 2.99
CA ALA A 480 -27.86 -0.41 1.82
C ALA A 480 -27.73 -1.40 0.65
N LYS A 481 -26.67 -2.22 0.61
CA LYS A 481 -26.48 -3.27 -0.41
C LYS A 481 -27.04 -4.62 -0.01
N GLY A 482 -27.35 -4.80 1.27
CA GLY A 482 -27.82 -6.03 1.88
C GLY A 482 -27.40 -6.12 3.34
N SER A 483 -28.01 -7.06 4.06
CA SER A 483 -27.59 -7.44 5.43
C SER A 483 -26.91 -8.80 5.40
N LEU A 484 -25.98 -9.03 6.32
CA LEU A 484 -25.44 -10.38 6.52
C LEU A 484 -26.46 -11.20 7.31
N ARG A 485 -27.13 -12.13 6.62
CA ARG A 485 -28.13 -13.01 7.24
C ARG A 485 -27.42 -14.02 8.14
N ASN A 486 -27.70 -13.96 9.43
CA ASN A 486 -27.20 -14.86 10.48
C ASN A 486 -25.70 -15.20 10.33
N CYS A 487 -24.84 -14.19 10.32
CA CYS A 487 -23.39 -14.38 10.28
C CYS A 487 -22.75 -14.15 11.65
N ILE A 488 -21.65 -14.83 11.92
CA ILE A 488 -20.81 -14.59 13.11
C ILE A 488 -19.34 -14.63 12.75
N SER A 489 -18.52 -13.85 13.46
CA SER A 489 -17.08 -13.82 13.26
C SER A 489 -16.32 -14.50 14.40
N VAL A 490 -15.32 -15.28 14.05
CA VAL A 490 -14.25 -15.77 14.92
C VAL A 490 -13.05 -14.87 14.68
N CYS A 491 -12.59 -14.19 15.73
CA CYS A 491 -11.53 -13.19 15.63
C CYS A 491 -10.23 -13.70 16.26
N ASP A 492 -9.21 -13.93 15.44
CA ASP A 492 -7.85 -14.22 15.88
C ASP A 492 -7.11 -12.96 16.33
N VAL A 493 -6.90 -12.84 17.64
CA VAL A 493 -6.12 -11.77 18.27
C VAL A 493 -4.84 -12.32 18.92
N SER A 494 -4.33 -13.43 18.40
CA SER A 494 -3.11 -14.07 18.88
C SER A 494 -1.83 -13.26 18.56
N GLY A 495 -0.72 -13.65 19.17
CA GLY A 495 0.57 -12.97 19.02
C GLY A 495 1.08 -12.88 17.57
N SER A 496 0.82 -13.86 16.71
CA SER A 496 1.23 -13.85 15.30
C SER A 496 0.50 -12.77 14.48
N MET A 497 -0.73 -12.44 14.88
CA MET A 497 -1.55 -11.39 14.28
C MET A 497 -1.08 -9.97 14.64
N THR A 498 -0.14 -9.81 15.59
CA THR A 498 0.29 -8.50 16.10
C THR A 498 0.64 -7.51 14.99
N GLY A 499 0.10 -6.29 15.11
CA GLY A 499 0.25 -5.22 14.14
C GLY A 499 -1.00 -5.06 13.28
N THR A 500 -0.81 -4.70 12.01
CA THR A 500 -1.93 -4.45 11.09
C THR A 500 -2.89 -5.63 10.90
N PRO A 501 -2.46 -6.91 10.83
CA PRO A 501 -3.40 -8.03 10.72
C PRO A 501 -4.39 -8.11 11.88
N MET A 502 -3.97 -7.88 13.12
CA MET A 502 -4.84 -7.84 14.30
C MET A 502 -5.81 -6.66 14.25
N GLU A 503 -5.34 -5.46 13.89
CA GLU A 503 -6.22 -4.30 13.68
C GLU A 503 -7.30 -4.58 12.62
N VAL A 504 -6.94 -5.28 11.54
CA VAL A 504 -7.86 -5.70 10.48
C VAL A 504 -8.85 -6.74 10.99
N CYS A 505 -8.38 -7.76 11.71
CA CYS A 505 -9.21 -8.81 12.30
C CYS A 505 -10.29 -8.21 13.22
N ILE A 506 -9.87 -7.35 14.14
CA ILE A 506 -10.77 -6.68 15.08
C ILE A 506 -11.78 -5.80 14.31
N ALA A 507 -11.31 -4.97 13.37
CA ALA A 507 -12.19 -4.09 12.62
C ALA A 507 -13.19 -4.86 11.74
N LEU A 508 -12.78 -5.94 11.06
CA LEU A 508 -13.69 -6.79 10.29
C LEU A 508 -14.67 -7.54 11.19
N GLY A 509 -14.23 -8.02 12.36
CA GLY A 509 -15.10 -8.65 13.35
C GLY A 509 -16.21 -7.72 13.84
N VAL A 510 -15.86 -6.48 14.22
CA VAL A 510 -16.84 -5.46 14.63
C VAL A 510 -17.78 -5.12 13.46
N LEU A 511 -17.24 -4.95 12.24
CA LEU A 511 -18.05 -4.63 11.07
C LEU A 511 -19.06 -5.73 10.73
N THR A 512 -18.63 -6.98 10.70
CA THR A 512 -19.49 -8.15 10.47
C THR A 512 -20.57 -8.24 11.54
N SER A 513 -20.19 -8.06 12.80
CA SER A 513 -21.12 -8.05 13.93
C SER A 513 -22.20 -6.95 13.85
N GLU A 514 -21.88 -5.76 13.33
CA GLU A 514 -22.84 -4.67 13.11
C GLU A 514 -23.73 -4.86 11.88
N LEU A 515 -23.25 -5.59 10.87
CA LEU A 515 -23.99 -5.94 9.65
C LEU A 515 -24.88 -7.18 9.83
N SER A 516 -24.58 -8.03 10.81
CA SER A 516 -25.37 -9.21 11.13
C SER A 516 -26.75 -8.87 11.67
N GLU A 517 -27.72 -9.74 11.36
CA GLU A 517 -29.08 -9.66 11.86
C GLU A 517 -29.23 -10.26 13.27
N LYS A 518 -30.31 -9.89 13.99
CA LYS A 518 -30.65 -10.54 15.27
C LYS A 518 -31.01 -12.01 15.00
N PRO A 519 -30.58 -12.98 15.83
CA PRO A 519 -30.07 -12.85 17.20
C PRO A 519 -28.54 -12.77 17.33
N TRP A 520 -27.81 -12.76 16.22
CA TRP A 520 -26.34 -12.81 16.19
C TRP A 520 -25.68 -11.43 16.14
N LYS A 521 -26.45 -10.40 15.80
CA LYS A 521 -26.04 -8.99 15.83
C LYS A 521 -25.32 -8.62 17.12
N GLY A 522 -24.17 -7.97 16.98
CA GLY A 522 -23.36 -7.52 18.12
C GLY A 522 -22.51 -8.62 18.76
N LYS A 523 -22.55 -9.87 18.29
CA LYS A 523 -21.80 -10.99 18.87
C LYS A 523 -20.56 -11.35 18.06
N VAL A 524 -19.53 -11.81 18.76
CA VAL A 524 -18.27 -12.36 18.20
C VAL A 524 -17.83 -13.58 18.98
N ILE A 525 -17.04 -14.45 18.37
CA ILE A 525 -16.47 -15.66 18.99
C ILE A 525 -14.97 -15.47 19.17
N THR A 526 -14.46 -15.89 20.32
CA THR A 526 -13.02 -15.90 20.63
C THR A 526 -12.28 -16.99 19.88
N PHE A 527 -11.08 -16.66 19.38
CA PHE A 527 -10.11 -17.61 18.84
C PHE A 527 -9.35 -18.28 19.99
N HIS A 528 -9.94 -19.32 20.57
CA HIS A 528 -9.42 -20.01 21.75
C HIS A 528 -9.74 -21.51 21.71
N SER A 529 -9.01 -22.29 22.51
CA SER A 529 -9.24 -23.73 22.69
C SER A 529 -10.59 -24.03 23.37
N ARG A 530 -11.17 -23.00 24.01
CA ARG A 530 -12.46 -23.00 24.70
C ARG A 530 -13.23 -21.77 24.21
N PRO A 531 -13.74 -21.82 22.97
CA PRO A 531 -14.36 -20.65 22.36
C PRO A 531 -15.62 -20.23 23.14
N SER A 532 -15.86 -18.94 23.18
CA SER A 532 -17.00 -18.31 23.86
C SER A 532 -17.58 -17.21 22.99
N ILE A 533 -18.90 -17.05 23.04
CA ILE A 533 -19.62 -15.98 22.34
C ILE A 533 -19.70 -14.76 23.26
N HIS A 534 -19.21 -13.62 22.78
CA HIS A 534 -19.25 -12.35 23.50
C HIS A 534 -20.12 -11.33 22.76
N LEU A 535 -20.98 -10.63 23.50
CA LEU A 535 -21.66 -9.44 23.01
C LEU A 535 -20.71 -8.24 23.14
N ILE A 536 -20.38 -7.61 22.01
CA ILE A 536 -19.54 -6.41 21.97
C ILE A 536 -20.22 -5.30 22.76
N LYS A 537 -19.49 -4.73 23.73
CA LYS A 537 -19.95 -3.59 24.54
C LYS A 537 -19.25 -2.31 24.07
N GLY A 538 -19.96 -1.19 24.16
CA GLY A 538 -19.46 0.13 23.82
C GLY A 538 -20.35 0.87 22.83
N ASP A 539 -20.44 2.18 23.01
CA ASP A 539 -21.21 3.08 22.14
C ASP A 539 -20.33 3.70 21.06
N THR A 540 -19.05 3.92 21.38
CA THR A 540 -18.05 4.48 20.45
C THR A 540 -17.28 3.39 19.72
N LEU A 541 -16.73 3.73 18.54
CA LEU A 541 -15.81 2.88 17.81
C LEU A 541 -14.61 2.49 18.69
N ARG A 542 -14.08 3.45 19.45
CA ARG A 542 -12.96 3.21 20.37
C ARG A 542 -13.28 2.14 21.41
N GLU A 543 -14.43 2.22 22.06
CA GLU A 543 -14.84 1.24 23.07
C GLU A 543 -15.04 -0.15 22.46
N LYS A 544 -15.71 -0.23 21.30
CA LYS A 544 -15.95 -1.50 20.60
C LYS A 544 -14.64 -2.18 20.18
N MET A 545 -13.71 -1.42 19.61
CA MET A 545 -12.39 -1.95 19.19
C MET A 545 -11.60 -2.44 20.39
N ASN A 546 -11.50 -1.62 21.45
CA ASN A 546 -10.79 -1.96 22.68
C ASN A 546 -11.45 -3.13 23.44
N PHE A 547 -12.77 -3.33 23.32
CA PHE A 547 -13.45 -4.49 23.88
C PHE A 547 -12.99 -5.79 23.21
N VAL A 548 -12.96 -5.82 21.87
CA VAL A 548 -12.54 -7.01 21.12
C VAL A 548 -11.04 -7.27 21.27
N GLU A 549 -10.22 -6.22 21.29
CA GLU A 549 -8.76 -6.30 21.51
C GLU A 549 -8.40 -6.95 22.87
N ARG A 550 -9.23 -6.75 23.89
CA ARG A 550 -9.02 -7.29 25.25
C ARG A 550 -9.67 -8.65 25.48
N LEU A 551 -10.33 -9.23 24.48
CA LEU A 551 -10.86 -10.58 24.62
C LEU A 551 -9.73 -11.55 24.88
N GLU A 552 -9.97 -12.51 25.78
CA GLU A 552 -8.98 -13.52 26.10
C GLU A 552 -8.66 -14.37 24.86
N TRP A 553 -7.37 -14.48 24.59
CA TRP A 553 -6.78 -15.42 23.64
C TRP A 553 -5.68 -16.18 24.39
N GLY A 554 -5.63 -17.50 24.20
CA GLY A 554 -4.86 -18.36 25.12
C GLY A 554 -4.54 -19.73 24.59
N GLY A 555 -4.55 -19.94 23.27
CA GLY A 555 -4.16 -21.23 22.70
C GLY A 555 -4.53 -21.41 21.23
N SER A 556 -4.95 -22.63 20.87
CA SER A 556 -5.39 -23.04 19.53
C SER A 556 -6.84 -22.73 19.24
N THR A 557 -7.25 -22.56 17.97
CA THR A 557 -8.68 -22.54 17.65
C THR A 557 -9.27 -23.93 17.58
N ASN A 558 -10.32 -24.19 18.37
CA ASN A 558 -11.07 -25.44 18.33
C ASN A 558 -12.36 -25.25 17.51
N PHE A 559 -12.35 -25.62 16.22
CA PHE A 559 -13.52 -25.43 15.36
C PHE A 559 -14.72 -26.26 15.82
N GLN A 560 -14.52 -27.51 16.26
CA GLN A 560 -15.59 -28.31 16.85
C GLN A 560 -16.26 -27.56 18.01
N GLY A 561 -15.46 -26.94 18.88
CA GLY A 561 -15.95 -26.11 19.98
C GLY A 561 -16.71 -24.87 19.54
N VAL A 562 -16.29 -24.21 18.46
CA VAL A 562 -16.99 -23.03 17.89
C VAL A 562 -18.40 -23.43 17.45
N PHE A 563 -18.52 -24.52 16.69
CA PHE A 563 -19.80 -25.03 16.22
C PHE A 563 -20.67 -25.57 17.37
N ASP A 564 -20.06 -26.21 18.37
CA ASP A 564 -20.78 -26.65 19.57
C ASP A 564 -21.38 -25.46 20.34
N GLN A 565 -20.68 -24.32 20.44
CA GLN A 565 -21.22 -23.12 21.09
C GLN A 565 -22.34 -22.47 20.32
N ILE A 566 -22.23 -22.42 18.98
CA ILE A 566 -23.30 -21.94 18.11
C ILE A 566 -24.54 -22.83 18.31
N LEU A 567 -24.36 -24.15 18.28
CA LEU A 567 -25.43 -25.11 18.42
C LEU A 567 -26.11 -25.04 19.80
N ARG A 568 -25.33 -24.98 20.88
CA ARG A 568 -25.85 -24.78 22.24
C ARG A 568 -26.67 -23.50 22.34
N THR A 569 -26.13 -22.39 21.88
CA THR A 569 -26.84 -21.09 21.89
C THR A 569 -28.15 -21.16 21.09
N ALA A 570 -28.18 -21.88 19.99
CA ALA A 570 -29.37 -22.03 19.16
C ALA A 570 -30.43 -22.93 19.79
N VAL A 571 -30.02 -24.06 20.38
CA VAL A 571 -30.90 -25.00 21.08
C VAL A 571 -31.46 -24.35 22.35
N ASP A 572 -30.62 -23.73 23.17
CA ASP A 572 -31.03 -23.07 24.42
C ASP A 572 -32.02 -21.93 24.18
N ALA A 573 -31.88 -21.22 23.06
CA ALA A 573 -32.78 -20.13 22.67
C ALA A 573 -33.99 -20.59 21.83
N GLY A 574 -34.11 -21.90 21.52
CA GLY A 574 -35.18 -22.44 20.67
C GLY A 574 -35.27 -21.76 19.30
N LEU A 575 -34.12 -21.52 18.66
CA LEU A 575 -34.08 -20.78 17.39
C LEU A 575 -34.77 -21.57 16.26
N ALA A 576 -35.54 -20.87 15.44
CA ALA A 576 -36.02 -21.44 14.19
C ALA A 576 -34.82 -21.65 13.23
N PRO A 577 -34.82 -22.67 12.35
CA PRO A 577 -33.74 -22.93 11.40
C PRO A 577 -33.36 -21.70 10.55
N GLU A 578 -34.32 -20.85 10.22
CA GLU A 578 -34.11 -19.63 9.44
C GLU A 578 -33.30 -18.56 10.19
N LYS A 579 -33.20 -18.65 11.52
CA LYS A 579 -32.40 -17.77 12.38
C LYS A 579 -31.05 -18.38 12.76
N MET A 580 -30.78 -19.61 12.31
CA MET A 580 -29.51 -20.28 12.57
C MET A 580 -28.36 -19.60 11.81
N VAL A 581 -27.16 -19.65 12.37
CA VAL A 581 -25.95 -19.13 11.72
C VAL A 581 -25.78 -19.80 10.36
N ARG A 582 -25.68 -19.02 9.29
CA ARG A 582 -25.41 -19.52 7.93
C ARG A 582 -23.93 -19.48 7.58
N THR A 583 -23.22 -18.48 8.08
CA THR A 583 -21.82 -18.24 7.71
C THR A 583 -21.00 -17.86 8.93
N VAL A 584 -19.89 -18.56 9.11
CA VAL A 584 -18.87 -18.29 10.14
C VAL A 584 -17.65 -17.71 9.44
N PHE A 585 -17.35 -16.43 9.69
CA PHE A 585 -16.13 -15.79 9.20
C PHE A 585 -14.98 -16.05 10.16
N VAL A 586 -13.88 -16.61 9.67
CA VAL A 586 -12.69 -16.88 10.48
C VAL A 586 -11.58 -15.95 9.99
N TYR A 587 -11.32 -14.89 10.77
CA TYR A 587 -10.26 -13.92 10.50
C TYR A 587 -8.98 -14.36 11.22
N SER A 588 -7.96 -14.80 10.48
CA SER A 588 -6.72 -15.37 11.04
C SER A 588 -5.58 -15.35 10.00
N ASP A 589 -4.37 -15.72 10.41
CA ASP A 589 -3.18 -15.94 9.56
C ASP A 589 -3.14 -17.35 8.93
N MET A 590 -4.15 -18.18 9.24
CA MET A 590 -4.28 -19.58 8.81
C MET A 590 -3.22 -20.53 9.39
N GLU A 591 -2.44 -20.09 10.38
CA GLU A 591 -1.43 -20.91 11.05
C GLU A 591 -2.00 -21.63 12.27
N PHE A 592 -3.05 -22.43 12.05
CA PHE A 592 -3.62 -23.22 13.14
C PHE A 592 -2.58 -24.18 13.71
N ASN A 593 -2.65 -24.43 15.00
CA ASN A 593 -1.87 -25.41 15.79
C ASN A 593 -2.71 -26.68 16.05
N MET A 594 -3.99 -26.55 16.40
CA MET A 594 -4.94 -27.65 16.60
C MET A 594 -6.37 -27.22 16.30
N ALA A 595 -6.72 -27.16 15.02
CA ALA A 595 -8.06 -26.88 14.50
C ALA A 595 -9.04 -28.05 14.68
N SER A 596 -8.53 -29.26 14.48
CA SER A 596 -9.20 -30.57 14.52
C SER A 596 -8.74 -31.38 15.72
N GLY A 597 -9.66 -31.82 16.57
CA GLY A 597 -9.33 -32.56 17.79
C GLY A 597 -8.98 -34.03 17.53
N ALA A 598 -7.78 -34.36 17.03
CA ALA A 598 -7.28 -35.75 17.04
C ALA A 598 -5.76 -35.83 16.80
N TYR A 599 -4.96 -35.75 17.87
CA TYR A 599 -3.52 -36.03 17.81
C TYR A 599 -3.17 -37.54 17.86
N PHE A 600 -4.15 -38.47 17.85
CA PHE A 600 -3.88 -39.90 18.14
C PHE A 600 -4.65 -40.96 17.32
N ALA A 601 -5.39 -40.62 16.26
CA ALA A 601 -6.03 -41.64 15.40
C ALA A 601 -5.55 -41.51 13.95
N ARG A 602 -5.31 -42.65 13.31
CA ARG A 602 -4.86 -42.77 11.91
C ARG A 602 -5.69 -41.91 10.97
N GLY A 603 -5.10 -40.78 10.55
CA GLY A 603 -5.45 -39.99 9.36
C GLY A 603 -6.62 -39.00 9.52
N PRO A 604 -6.36 -37.69 9.71
CA PRO A 604 -7.41 -36.67 9.64
C PRO A 604 -7.48 -36.07 8.23
N SER A 605 -8.65 -36.16 7.58
CA SER A 605 -9.04 -35.19 6.55
C SER A 605 -10.11 -34.27 7.14
N TRP A 606 -10.11 -33.00 6.73
CA TRP A 606 -11.14 -32.03 7.07
C TRP A 606 -12.56 -32.53 6.79
N ASP A 607 -12.73 -33.43 5.80
CA ASP A 607 -14.00 -34.09 5.50
C ASP A 607 -14.60 -34.76 6.74
N THR A 608 -13.78 -35.41 7.56
CA THR A 608 -14.25 -36.07 8.79
C THR A 608 -14.73 -35.08 9.85
N ASP A 609 -14.12 -33.90 9.98
CA ASP A 609 -14.52 -32.88 10.94
C ASP A 609 -15.80 -32.17 10.54
N TYR A 610 -15.91 -31.77 9.27
CA TYR A 610 -17.11 -31.14 8.75
C TYR A 610 -18.28 -32.12 8.73
N GLU A 611 -18.06 -33.39 8.38
CA GLU A 611 -19.08 -34.43 8.52
C GLU A 611 -19.56 -34.62 9.97
N VAL A 612 -18.65 -34.55 10.95
CA VAL A 612 -19.01 -34.60 12.37
C VAL A 612 -19.86 -33.38 12.75
N ILE A 613 -19.51 -32.19 12.28
CA ILE A 613 -20.32 -30.98 12.48
C ILE A 613 -21.71 -31.16 11.85
N CYS A 614 -21.80 -31.63 10.61
CA CYS A 614 -23.07 -31.91 9.95
C CYS A 614 -23.92 -32.92 10.74
N LYS A 615 -23.31 -33.99 11.26
CA LYS A 615 -23.99 -34.99 12.10
C LYS A 615 -24.55 -34.37 13.38
N LYS A 616 -23.76 -33.54 14.08
CA LYS A 616 -24.20 -32.82 15.29
C LYS A 616 -25.39 -31.90 15.01
N PHE A 617 -25.31 -31.13 13.93
CA PHE A 617 -26.38 -30.23 13.52
C PHE A 617 -27.65 -30.97 13.13
N ARG A 618 -27.53 -32.07 12.39
CA ARG A 618 -28.67 -32.94 12.06
C ARG A 618 -29.33 -33.53 13.30
N ALA A 619 -28.54 -34.00 14.26
CA ALA A 619 -29.05 -34.55 15.52
C ALA A 619 -29.81 -33.51 16.36
N ALA A 620 -29.45 -32.23 16.26
CA ALA A 620 -30.10 -31.12 16.96
C ALA A 620 -31.26 -30.47 16.17
N GLY A 621 -31.65 -31.02 15.02
CA GLY A 621 -32.77 -30.49 14.21
C GLY A 621 -32.40 -29.39 13.22
N TYR A 622 -31.10 -29.12 13.01
CA TYR A 622 -30.58 -28.07 12.12
C TYR A 622 -29.83 -28.63 10.90
N GLY A 623 -30.15 -29.86 10.48
CA GLY A 623 -29.41 -30.57 9.43
C GLY A 623 -29.38 -29.88 8.06
N ASP A 624 -30.40 -29.09 7.75
CA ASP A 624 -30.52 -28.37 6.46
C ASP A 624 -29.88 -26.97 6.49
N VAL A 625 -29.42 -26.52 7.67
CA VAL A 625 -28.87 -25.18 7.90
C VAL A 625 -27.51 -25.25 8.62
N VAL A 626 -26.65 -26.16 8.17
CA VAL A 626 -25.27 -26.26 8.67
C VAL A 626 -24.47 -25.02 8.23
N PRO A 627 -23.82 -24.30 9.16
CA PRO A 627 -23.07 -23.11 8.82
C PRO A 627 -21.88 -23.43 7.90
N GLN A 628 -21.66 -22.56 6.93
CA GLN A 628 -20.48 -22.56 6.08
C GLN A 628 -19.35 -21.80 6.76
N ILE A 629 -18.11 -22.13 6.41
CA ILE A 629 -16.92 -21.45 6.94
C ILE A 629 -16.29 -20.59 5.85
N VAL A 630 -16.03 -19.33 6.17
CA VAL A 630 -15.23 -18.44 5.33
C VAL A 630 -13.88 -18.25 6.01
N PHE A 631 -12.85 -18.93 5.51
CA PHE A 631 -11.48 -18.67 5.91
C PHE A 631 -11.02 -17.37 5.27
N TRP A 632 -10.66 -16.40 6.13
CA TRP A 632 -10.23 -15.09 5.70
C TRP A 632 -8.78 -14.87 6.11
N ASN A 633 -7.86 -15.07 5.17
CA ASN A 633 -6.44 -14.93 5.43
C ASN A 633 -6.03 -13.45 5.52
N LEU A 634 -5.38 -13.09 6.61
CA LEU A 634 -4.91 -11.74 6.93
C LEU A 634 -3.38 -11.62 6.97
N ARG A 635 -2.64 -12.70 6.73
CA ARG A 635 -1.18 -12.71 6.81
C ARG A 635 -0.57 -13.62 5.77
N ASP A 636 0.63 -13.28 5.31
CA ASP A 636 1.33 -14.15 4.36
C ASP A 636 1.64 -15.49 5.05
N SER A 637 1.08 -16.56 4.52
CA SER A 637 1.37 -17.93 4.95
C SER A 637 1.24 -18.87 3.76
N SER A 638 1.99 -19.97 3.79
CA SER A 638 1.90 -21.04 2.79
C SER A 638 0.77 -22.04 3.07
N SER A 639 -0.01 -21.78 4.13
CA SER A 639 -1.02 -22.68 4.66
C SER A 639 -2.36 -22.51 3.94
N MET A 640 -2.85 -23.58 3.34
CA MET A 640 -4.19 -23.67 2.75
C MET A 640 -5.06 -24.55 3.64
N PRO A 641 -6.09 -24.00 4.31
CA PRO A 641 -6.90 -24.77 5.26
C PRO A 641 -7.69 -25.90 4.57
N VAL A 642 -8.07 -25.70 3.31
CA VAL A 642 -8.87 -26.65 2.52
C VAL A 642 -8.43 -26.70 1.05
N MET A 643 -8.87 -27.75 0.36
CA MET A 643 -8.70 -27.90 -1.10
C MET A 643 -9.70 -27.04 -1.88
N SER A 644 -9.43 -26.82 -3.17
CA SER A 644 -10.22 -25.98 -4.07
C SER A 644 -11.69 -26.41 -4.24
N THR A 645 -12.02 -27.69 -4.06
CA THR A 645 -13.35 -28.25 -4.30
C THR A 645 -14.16 -28.52 -3.03
N GLN A 646 -13.67 -28.12 -1.85
CA GLN A 646 -14.33 -28.45 -0.58
C GLN A 646 -15.71 -27.79 -0.48
N PRO A 647 -16.80 -28.55 -0.34
CA PRO A 647 -18.12 -27.98 -0.13
C PRO A 647 -18.26 -27.40 1.28
N GLY A 648 -19.01 -26.30 1.40
CA GLY A 648 -19.29 -25.65 2.69
C GLY A 648 -18.17 -24.75 3.20
N VAL A 649 -17.15 -24.50 2.39
CA VAL A 649 -16.01 -23.65 2.73
C VAL A 649 -15.72 -22.63 1.63
N ALA A 650 -15.44 -21.40 2.03
CA ALA A 650 -14.95 -20.34 1.17
C ALA A 650 -13.55 -19.89 1.63
N MET A 651 -12.73 -19.47 0.67
CA MET A 651 -11.39 -18.93 0.93
C MET A 651 -11.31 -17.52 0.36
N VAL A 652 -10.97 -16.56 1.22
CA VAL A 652 -10.79 -15.16 0.86
C VAL A 652 -9.59 -14.58 1.60
N SER A 653 -9.02 -13.49 1.10
CA SER A 653 -7.87 -12.87 1.77
C SER A 653 -7.73 -11.37 1.53
N GLY A 654 -6.86 -10.76 2.34
CA GLY A 654 -6.53 -9.34 2.29
C GLY A 654 -7.45 -8.50 3.19
N PHE A 655 -7.30 -7.18 3.15
CA PHE A 655 -7.91 -6.29 4.17
C PHE A 655 -9.20 -5.62 3.70
N SER A 656 -9.70 -6.03 2.54
CA SER A 656 -10.77 -5.32 1.84
C SER A 656 -12.16 -5.73 2.32
N LYS A 657 -12.88 -4.75 2.87
CA LYS A 657 -14.33 -4.87 3.15
C LYS A 657 -15.18 -5.20 1.92
N ASN A 658 -14.65 -5.03 0.70
CA ASN A 658 -15.41 -5.26 -0.52
C ASN A 658 -15.76 -6.73 -0.73
N ILE A 659 -14.92 -7.63 -0.23
CA ILE A 659 -15.16 -9.06 -0.30
C ILE A 659 -16.43 -9.44 0.48
N LEU A 660 -16.77 -8.71 1.57
CA LEU A 660 -18.02 -8.94 2.29
C LEU A 660 -19.26 -8.78 1.41
N LYS A 661 -19.21 -7.98 0.34
CA LYS A 661 -20.34 -7.78 -0.58
C LYS A 661 -20.78 -9.08 -1.25
N ILE A 662 -19.84 -9.98 -1.52
CA ILE A 662 -20.12 -11.28 -2.13
C ILE A 662 -21.07 -12.08 -1.22
N PHE A 663 -20.87 -11.98 0.10
CA PHE A 663 -21.67 -12.65 1.11
C PHE A 663 -22.94 -11.89 1.54
N LEU A 664 -23.13 -10.65 1.08
CA LEU A 664 -24.37 -9.89 1.30
C LEU A 664 -25.50 -10.33 0.34
N GLN A 665 -25.15 -10.92 -0.81
CA GLN A 665 -26.08 -11.20 -1.90
C GLN A 665 -26.32 -12.70 -2.14
N ASN A 666 -25.40 -13.57 -1.71
CA ASN A 666 -25.47 -15.01 -1.96
C ASN A 666 -25.84 -15.80 -0.69
N ASP A 667 -27.00 -16.43 -0.74
CA ASP A 667 -27.51 -17.36 0.29
C ASP A 667 -27.16 -18.85 0.01
N GLY A 668 -26.41 -19.14 -1.07
CA GLY A 668 -26.21 -20.50 -1.61
C GLY A 668 -24.78 -21.02 -1.51
N GLY A 669 -24.66 -22.36 -1.52
CA GLY A 669 -23.42 -23.14 -1.33
C GLY A 669 -22.18 -22.56 -2.00
N VAL A 670 -21.17 -22.32 -1.19
CA VAL A 670 -19.95 -21.64 -1.59
C VAL A 670 -18.81 -22.65 -1.64
N ASN A 671 -18.17 -22.78 -2.80
CA ASN A 671 -16.85 -23.38 -2.91
C ASN A 671 -15.80 -22.28 -3.17
N PRO A 672 -14.52 -22.53 -2.86
CA PRO A 672 -13.46 -21.52 -3.01
C PRO A 672 -13.32 -20.95 -4.43
N GLU A 673 -13.42 -21.79 -5.46
CA GLU A 673 -13.27 -21.39 -6.86
C GLU A 673 -14.41 -20.45 -7.31
N ALA A 674 -15.65 -20.73 -6.92
CA ALA A 674 -16.80 -19.90 -7.24
C ALA A 674 -16.68 -18.49 -6.65
N ILE A 675 -16.16 -18.36 -5.42
CA ILE A 675 -15.92 -17.04 -4.79
C ILE A 675 -14.84 -16.27 -5.50
N MET A 676 -13.73 -16.94 -5.84
CA MET A 676 -12.68 -16.32 -6.63
C MET A 676 -13.24 -15.80 -7.95
N MET A 677 -13.98 -16.63 -8.69
CA MET A 677 -14.58 -16.25 -9.98
C MET A 677 -15.57 -15.09 -9.83
N GLN A 678 -16.40 -15.10 -8.77
CA GLN A 678 -17.32 -14.01 -8.49
C GLN A 678 -16.60 -12.71 -8.12
N ALA A 679 -15.47 -12.78 -7.41
CA ALA A 679 -14.65 -11.63 -7.06
C ALA A 679 -14.03 -10.93 -8.29
N ILE A 680 -13.94 -11.64 -9.42
CA ILE A 680 -13.39 -11.14 -10.71
C ILE A 680 -14.42 -11.12 -11.83
N ALA A 681 -15.72 -11.17 -11.51
CA ALA A 681 -16.80 -11.23 -12.50
C ALA A 681 -17.34 -9.86 -12.95
N GLY A 682 -16.96 -8.77 -12.28
CA GLY A 682 -17.47 -7.42 -12.57
C GLY A 682 -17.20 -6.94 -14.00
N ASP A 683 -18.00 -5.99 -14.49
CA ASP A 683 -17.94 -5.47 -15.86
C ASP A 683 -16.55 -4.92 -16.22
N GLU A 684 -15.86 -4.31 -15.24
CA GLU A 684 -14.49 -3.82 -15.40
C GLU A 684 -13.49 -4.93 -15.77
N TYR A 685 -13.72 -6.16 -15.30
CA TYR A 685 -12.85 -7.31 -15.59
C TYR A 685 -13.04 -7.84 -17.00
N GLN A 686 -14.19 -7.59 -17.63
CA GLN A 686 -14.45 -8.03 -19.01
C GLN A 686 -13.71 -7.21 -20.07
N LYS A 687 -13.14 -6.06 -19.67
CA LYS A 687 -12.34 -5.19 -20.53
C LYS A 687 -10.88 -5.62 -20.64
N LEU A 688 -10.47 -6.58 -19.80
CA LEU A 688 -9.09 -7.09 -19.78
C LEU A 688 -8.90 -8.14 -20.88
N ALA A 689 -7.78 -8.04 -21.59
CA ALA A 689 -7.40 -9.00 -22.63
C ALA A 689 -5.90 -9.33 -22.56
N VAL A 690 -5.53 -10.55 -22.95
CA VAL A 690 -4.13 -10.99 -23.06
C VAL A 690 -3.66 -10.77 -24.50
N PHE A 691 -2.47 -10.19 -24.69
CA PHE A 691 -1.96 -9.72 -26.00
C PHE A 691 -0.60 -10.33 -26.39
N ASP A 692 -0.02 -11.17 -25.53
CA ASP A 692 1.28 -11.81 -25.72
C ASP A 692 1.12 -13.27 -26.13
#